data_AF-A0A954IUX2-F1
#
_entry.id   AF-A0A954IUX2-F1
#
_cell.length_a   1.000
_cell.length_b   1.000
_cell.length_c   1.000
_cell.angle_alpha   90.00
_cell.angle_beta   90.00
_cell.angle_gamma   90.00
#
_symmetry.space_group_name_H-M   'P 1'
#
loop_
_entity.id
_entity.type
_entity.pdbx_description
1 polymer ?
#
loop_
_entity_poly.entity_id
_entity_poly.type
_entity_poly.pdbx_seq_one_letter_code
_entity_poly.pdbx_strand_id
1 'polypeptide(L)'
;MNATPTQFVLPDLWRGIAFLAATRIASFALLLLPCVIAAIPNVAMAQSAKQKVAPLRPEDGEVVLPCAEGWRAHMVFDAGVGVWTVVAAKVHEQYGCPELIALDDRGRCTVLRSYSGKWTPESTITDGKWLAPTAVGSLHQAARTRSVYVGGASGRLWQLRPRTGGVFDCRVLAEWNGEEVHTVVLGDIDTTTSGSELLVFLASGRVFRVDARSAEDSDFEVRELESVPGRVREAVLVKTSDGRTSVLAVSRAGFLASLHLEGTKLTTRFLAREPMGLGRIASTMRGGELVLYVTRDDGVILRFAGDRDAILSGEHDLTREIIYAGPQGPRGIACGRFHEDPAVESIAVFGYSKRVELLSRKGNGPWTVTTIFEEIDKGHWLTTCEVDGRNGTDELVASGYAGRVVLLSRPPGFGLSSSVPAVLSATTTARAVVGGFGAGGPAPLRIGLRARDGVGKQLSPLSYTGGFATKSMLYETLVERDQTGRVGPGLAERWEISDDGRRFDFVLRAGARFHDGTLVTAEDVRMHMRRCLGLPEHDWLAVNRLVDDVTVVSPTCVRFELVEPHALLESLCAINPCAIAAPASRDREGRFVRPVGSGPYRFVDDIDGKSWRVASVSSGQELEVVAFARRGPEPIAALRSRAIDLFVGGWDEDLPSLDVDELCHDANFSVQTAPGSSVVVLDYRGEGATAHRDVRAAIDVAIDREALVAEVEGGRADPTDLLMAPCLSWWPRNGESVRPAEAAAVARFDQTITVRPGRLARTERVARAVVLQLHRAGFPAVLAPKEEVDADVTVNVTLGLPYDPLDAIRTRFGNERGRWAASQPELARLVTNALREPREERRIGAYRAIQSYVREHVLVTPLYVPKRIALYRRGVSGIGLGPDLYHVDLSTLRVEPERR
;
A
#
# COMPACT_ATOMS: atom_id res chain seq x y z
N MET A 1 39.12 11.94 -63.94
CA MET A 1 39.22 10.97 -65.05
C MET A 1 38.63 9.67 -64.53
N ASN A 2 37.30 9.53 -64.66
CA ASN A 2 36.64 8.70 -65.68
C ASN A 2 37.08 7.24 -65.58
N ALA A 3 36.24 6.22 -65.54
CA ALA A 3 34.81 6.05 -65.41
C ALA A 3 34.63 4.51 -65.31
N THR A 4 33.57 4.09 -64.64
CA THR A 4 32.91 2.77 -64.79
C THR A 4 32.52 2.46 -66.25
N PRO A 5 31.64 1.49 -66.54
CA PRO A 5 31.73 0.01 -66.51
C PRO A 5 31.29 -0.56 -67.89
N THR A 6 31.17 -1.88 -68.11
CA THR A 6 30.20 -2.51 -69.08
C THR A 6 30.36 -4.04 -69.03
N GLN A 7 29.36 -4.82 -68.61
CA GLN A 7 28.19 -5.32 -69.36
C GLN A 7 28.53 -5.91 -70.73
N PHE A 8 28.23 -7.19 -70.95
CA PHE A 8 27.40 -7.65 -72.07
C PHE A 8 26.91 -9.09 -71.85
N VAL A 9 25.70 -9.34 -72.34
CA VAL A 9 24.84 -10.53 -72.25
C VAL A 9 24.96 -11.36 -73.55
N LEU A 10 24.56 -12.64 -73.50
CA LEU A 10 23.90 -13.51 -74.52
C LEU A 10 24.62 -14.86 -74.75
N PRO A 11 23.98 -15.93 -75.30
CA PRO A 11 22.56 -16.35 -75.32
C PRO A 11 22.34 -17.89 -75.13
N ASP A 12 21.07 -18.31 -75.19
CA ASP A 12 20.56 -19.69 -75.34
C ASP A 12 21.15 -20.49 -76.53
N LEU A 13 21.35 -21.82 -76.39
CA LEU A 13 20.60 -22.87 -77.13
C LEU A 13 21.10 -24.30 -76.83
N TRP A 14 20.18 -25.25 -77.01
CA TRP A 14 20.17 -26.67 -76.63
C TRP A 14 20.92 -27.67 -77.55
N ARG A 15 21.07 -28.90 -77.00
CA ARG A 15 21.30 -30.27 -77.58
C ARG A 15 22.73 -30.82 -77.40
N GLY A 16 23.03 -32.02 -76.89
CA GLY A 16 22.26 -33.14 -76.34
C GLY A 16 23.19 -34.35 -76.02
N ILE A 17 22.70 -35.27 -75.17
CA ILE A 17 23.00 -36.72 -75.07
C ILE A 17 24.20 -37.22 -74.21
N ALA A 18 23.83 -37.65 -72.99
CA ALA A 18 24.14 -38.88 -72.24
C ALA A 18 25.60 -39.33 -71.95
N PHE A 19 26.02 -39.25 -70.66
CA PHE A 19 26.42 -40.38 -69.80
C PHE A 19 26.90 -39.88 -68.42
N LEU A 20 26.17 -40.20 -67.33
CA LEU A 20 26.67 -40.51 -65.96
C LEU A 20 25.59 -40.31 -64.88
N ALA A 21 25.44 -41.36 -64.07
CA ALA A 21 25.11 -41.43 -62.65
C ALA A 21 24.43 -40.22 -61.96
N ALA A 22 23.19 -40.50 -61.53
CA ALA A 22 22.60 -40.23 -60.21
C ALA A 22 22.92 -38.86 -59.56
N THR A 23 21.96 -37.94 -59.44
CA THR A 23 20.79 -38.14 -58.57
C THR A 23 19.60 -37.25 -58.94
N ARG A 24 18.38 -37.77 -58.63
CA ARG A 24 17.05 -37.12 -58.51
C ARG A 24 16.32 -36.74 -59.81
N ILE A 25 15.07 -37.12 -60.12
CA ILE A 25 13.92 -37.68 -59.35
C ILE A 25 12.95 -38.44 -60.30
N ALA A 26 12.21 -39.40 -59.71
CA ALA A 26 10.93 -40.04 -60.11
C ALA A 26 10.96 -41.03 -61.29
N SER A 27 10.34 -42.23 -61.23
CA SER A 27 9.02 -42.62 -60.70
C SER A 27 8.92 -44.14 -60.41
N PHE A 28 7.77 -44.58 -59.84
CA PHE A 28 7.27 -45.95 -59.52
C PHE A 28 7.69 -46.51 -58.14
N ALA A 29 6.82 -47.09 -57.29
CA ALA A 29 5.47 -47.62 -57.46
C ALA A 29 4.69 -47.61 -56.12
N LEU A 30 3.36 -47.63 -56.22
CA LEU A 30 2.39 -47.89 -55.14
C LEU A 30 2.25 -49.40 -54.92
N LEU A 31 2.41 -49.87 -53.67
CA LEU A 31 1.68 -50.95 -52.97
C LEU A 31 2.59 -51.70 -51.98
N LEU A 32 2.67 -51.18 -50.76
CA LEU A 32 2.42 -51.82 -49.45
C LEU A 32 2.72 -50.76 -48.35
N LEU A 33 1.80 -50.61 -47.37
CA LEU A 33 1.76 -49.64 -46.25
C LEU A 33 3.12 -49.30 -45.58
N PRO A 34 3.31 -48.17 -44.82
CA PRO A 34 2.41 -47.03 -44.50
C PRO A 34 3.07 -45.61 -44.69
N CYS A 35 2.29 -44.54 -44.45
CA CYS A 35 2.66 -43.14 -44.08
C CYS A 35 2.23 -41.98 -45.01
N VAL A 36 1.09 -41.37 -44.63
CA VAL A 36 0.71 -39.93 -44.54
C VAL A 36 0.94 -38.98 -45.74
N ILE A 37 -0.17 -38.77 -46.47
CA ILE A 37 -0.57 -37.70 -47.42
C ILE A 37 -1.05 -36.46 -46.61
N ALA A 38 -0.97 -35.18 -46.97
CA ALA A 38 -0.57 -34.41 -48.15
C ALA A 38 -0.38 -32.92 -47.77
N ALA A 39 0.31 -32.18 -48.64
CA ALA A 39 0.16 -30.73 -48.82
C ALA A 39 0.37 -30.38 -50.31
N ILE A 40 -0.08 -29.17 -50.70
CA ILE A 40 0.22 -28.35 -51.91
C ILE A 40 -0.86 -28.48 -53.04
N PRO A 41 -1.36 -27.40 -53.73
CA PRO A 41 -0.61 -26.20 -54.18
C PRO A 41 -1.23 -24.78 -54.14
N ASN A 42 -0.28 -23.82 -54.14
CA ASN A 42 -0.22 -22.50 -54.82
C ASN A 42 -1.24 -21.39 -54.53
N VAL A 43 -0.76 -20.23 -54.03
CA VAL A 43 -0.64 -18.95 -54.78
C VAL A 43 0.46 -18.07 -54.14
N ALA A 44 1.27 -17.48 -55.03
CA ALA A 44 2.19 -16.34 -54.94
C ALA A 44 2.51 -15.67 -53.59
N MET A 45 3.83 -15.59 -53.34
CA MET A 45 4.49 -14.74 -52.36
C MET A 45 4.16 -13.25 -52.57
N ALA A 46 3.49 -12.66 -51.58
CA ALA A 46 3.77 -11.30 -51.14
C ALA A 46 4.52 -11.41 -49.81
N GLN A 47 5.76 -10.90 -49.77
CA GLN A 47 6.51 -10.73 -48.53
C GLN A 47 5.76 -9.73 -47.64
N SER A 48 4.95 -10.22 -46.69
CA SER A 48 4.80 -9.51 -45.43
C SER A 48 5.87 -10.08 -44.50
N ALA A 49 6.93 -9.32 -44.27
CA ALA A 49 7.84 -9.60 -43.18
C ALA A 49 7.00 -9.81 -41.91
N LYS A 50 6.90 -11.04 -41.41
CA LYS A 50 6.51 -11.27 -40.02
C LYS A 50 7.68 -10.72 -39.20
N GLN A 51 7.60 -9.42 -38.93
CA GLN A 51 8.31 -8.82 -37.83
C GLN A 51 8.01 -9.71 -36.62
N LYS A 52 9.02 -10.47 -36.17
CA LYS A 52 9.02 -10.94 -34.78
C LYS A 52 9.07 -9.66 -33.97
N VAL A 53 7.89 -9.15 -33.61
CA VAL A 53 7.75 -8.14 -32.58
C VAL A 53 8.45 -8.75 -31.37
N ALA A 54 9.53 -8.10 -30.91
CA ALA A 54 10.15 -8.52 -29.66
C ALA A 54 9.04 -8.56 -28.60
N PRO A 55 8.93 -9.63 -27.80
CA PRO A 55 7.91 -9.66 -26.76
C PRO A 55 8.09 -8.42 -25.88
N LEU A 56 7.03 -7.64 -25.74
CA LEU A 56 6.97 -6.54 -24.78
C LEU A 56 7.35 -7.13 -23.43
N ARG A 57 8.42 -6.62 -22.82
CA ARG A 57 8.87 -7.11 -21.53
C ARG A 57 8.22 -6.25 -20.44
N PRO A 58 7.74 -6.85 -19.33
CA PRO A 58 7.10 -6.09 -18.24
C PRO A 58 8.00 -5.02 -17.58
N GLU A 59 9.31 -5.05 -17.86
CA GLU A 59 10.28 -4.03 -17.44
C GLU A 59 9.93 -2.61 -17.97
N ASP A 60 9.09 -2.49 -19.02
CA ASP A 60 8.56 -1.22 -19.54
C ASP A 60 7.17 -0.83 -18.97
N GLY A 61 6.54 -1.69 -18.14
CA GLY A 61 5.19 -1.50 -17.58
C GLY A 61 4.31 -2.76 -17.65
N GLU A 62 3.10 -2.70 -17.07
CA GLU A 62 2.14 -3.82 -17.16
C GLU A 62 1.69 -4.05 -18.61
N VAL A 63 1.82 -5.29 -19.10
CA VAL A 63 1.35 -5.64 -20.44
C VAL A 63 -0.05 -6.23 -20.31
N VAL A 64 -1.05 -5.46 -20.75
CA VAL A 64 -2.45 -5.92 -20.79
C VAL A 64 -2.61 -6.99 -21.87
N LEU A 65 -3.21 -8.12 -21.49
CA LEU A 65 -3.49 -9.24 -22.38
C LEU A 65 -5.00 -9.34 -22.67
N PRO A 66 -5.39 -9.80 -23.86
CA PRO A 66 -6.78 -10.13 -24.14
C PRO A 66 -7.31 -11.22 -23.20
N CYS A 67 -8.54 -11.06 -22.73
CA CYS A 67 -9.23 -12.02 -21.86
C CYS A 67 -10.75 -11.95 -22.09
N ALA A 68 -11.50 -12.82 -21.43
CA ALA A 68 -12.95 -12.85 -21.53
C ALA A 68 -13.60 -11.58 -20.95
N GLU A 69 -14.81 -11.26 -21.41
CA GLU A 69 -15.58 -10.12 -20.91
C GLU A 69 -15.78 -10.19 -19.38
N GLY A 70 -15.59 -9.06 -18.71
CA GLY A 70 -15.67 -8.97 -17.25
C GLY A 70 -14.44 -9.50 -16.50
N TRP A 71 -13.33 -9.78 -17.20
CA TRP A 71 -12.01 -10.06 -16.64
C TRP A 71 -10.98 -9.03 -17.14
N ARG A 72 -9.87 -8.93 -16.42
CA ARG A 72 -8.65 -8.23 -16.84
C ARG A 72 -7.48 -9.19 -16.71
N ALA A 73 -6.59 -9.20 -17.69
CA ALA A 73 -5.39 -10.02 -17.69
C ALA A 73 -4.17 -9.12 -17.86
N HIS A 74 -3.23 -9.19 -16.93
CA HIS A 74 -2.01 -8.41 -16.91
C HIS A 74 -0.81 -9.36 -16.83
N MET A 75 0.09 -9.32 -17.81
CA MET A 75 1.39 -9.99 -17.66
C MET A 75 2.27 -9.13 -16.77
N VAL A 76 2.56 -9.65 -15.58
CA VAL A 76 3.30 -8.93 -14.52
C VAL A 76 4.79 -9.28 -14.52
N PHE A 77 5.15 -10.43 -15.09
CA PHE A 77 6.54 -10.86 -15.22
C PHE A 77 6.70 -11.86 -16.38
N ASP A 78 7.85 -11.82 -17.04
CA ASP A 78 8.26 -12.82 -18.04
C ASP A 78 9.68 -13.27 -17.70
N ALA A 79 9.81 -14.53 -17.27
CA ALA A 79 11.10 -15.10 -16.91
C ALA A 79 11.95 -15.49 -18.13
N GLY A 80 11.34 -15.60 -19.31
CA GLY A 80 11.93 -16.16 -20.53
C GLY A 80 12.20 -17.67 -20.49
N VAL A 81 11.81 -18.35 -19.41
CA VAL A 81 11.90 -19.81 -19.18
C VAL A 81 10.73 -20.25 -18.31
N GLY A 82 10.34 -21.54 -18.35
CA GLY A 82 9.16 -22.04 -17.66
C GLY A 82 9.14 -21.70 -16.17
N VAL A 83 8.03 -21.15 -15.69
CA VAL A 83 7.78 -20.86 -14.28
C VAL A 83 6.84 -21.94 -13.75
N TRP A 84 7.40 -22.86 -12.95
CA TRP A 84 6.71 -24.05 -12.44
C TRP A 84 5.77 -23.75 -11.30
N THR A 85 6.11 -22.75 -10.49
CA THR A 85 5.31 -22.38 -9.32
C THR A 85 5.26 -20.88 -9.22
N VAL A 86 4.05 -20.38 -8.95
CA VAL A 86 3.85 -19.02 -8.48
C VAL A 86 2.96 -19.07 -7.24
N VAL A 87 3.40 -18.42 -6.17
CA VAL A 87 2.59 -18.26 -4.95
C VAL A 87 2.48 -16.80 -4.60
N ALA A 88 1.32 -16.42 -4.09
CA ALA A 88 1.07 -15.09 -3.57
C ALA A 88 1.07 -15.16 -2.03
N ALA A 89 1.94 -14.40 -1.38
CA ALA A 89 2.02 -14.39 0.06
C ALA A 89 2.49 -13.02 0.58
N LYS A 90 1.98 -12.60 1.74
CA LYS A 90 2.47 -11.42 2.46
C LYS A 90 3.72 -11.80 3.25
N VAL A 91 4.89 -11.62 2.64
CA VAL A 91 6.19 -11.92 3.24
C VAL A 91 6.72 -10.70 3.99
N HIS A 92 6.57 -9.51 3.43
CA HIS A 92 6.76 -8.25 4.15
C HIS A 92 5.39 -7.64 4.50
N GLU A 93 4.91 -7.89 5.73
CA GLU A 93 3.60 -7.41 6.19
C GLU A 93 3.41 -5.88 6.05
N GLN A 94 4.51 -5.12 6.05
CA GLN A 94 4.53 -3.66 5.92
C GLN A 94 4.05 -3.12 4.55
N TYR A 95 4.06 -3.93 3.48
CA TYR A 95 3.69 -3.45 2.14
C TYR A 95 2.20 -3.61 1.80
N GLY A 96 1.41 -4.24 2.66
CA GLY A 96 -0.06 -4.29 2.55
C GLY A 96 -0.62 -5.23 1.47
N CYS A 97 0.06 -5.37 0.33
CA CYS A 97 -0.25 -6.31 -0.75
C CYS A 97 0.63 -7.58 -0.68
N PRO A 98 0.16 -8.75 -1.15
CA PRO A 98 0.98 -9.94 -1.25
C PRO A 98 2.07 -9.79 -2.33
N GLU A 99 3.28 -10.28 -2.05
CA GLU A 99 4.30 -10.50 -3.06
C GLU A 99 4.00 -11.78 -3.87
N LEU A 100 4.41 -11.81 -5.15
CA LEU A 100 4.37 -13.03 -5.96
C LEU A 100 5.76 -13.65 -6.01
N ILE A 101 5.87 -14.92 -5.65
CA ILE A 101 7.13 -15.67 -5.66
C ILE A 101 7.08 -16.64 -6.83
N ALA A 102 7.90 -16.39 -7.84
CA ALA A 102 7.99 -17.17 -9.07
C ALA A 102 9.24 -18.06 -9.07
N LEU A 103 9.06 -19.35 -9.29
CA LEU A 103 10.12 -20.36 -9.32
C LEU A 103 10.25 -20.98 -10.71
N ASP A 104 11.46 -21.00 -11.26
CA ASP A 104 11.66 -21.30 -12.68
C ASP A 104 12.62 -22.46 -13.01
N ASP A 105 12.63 -22.84 -14.29
CA ASP A 105 13.44 -23.90 -14.90
C ASP A 105 14.95 -23.75 -14.69
N ARG A 106 15.45 -22.52 -14.53
CA ARG A 106 16.88 -22.23 -14.34
C ARG A 106 17.28 -22.19 -12.88
N GLY A 107 16.35 -22.51 -11.99
CA GLY A 107 16.56 -22.49 -10.57
C GLY A 107 16.56 -21.09 -9.98
N ARG A 108 15.83 -20.16 -10.60
CA ARG A 108 15.66 -18.83 -10.05
C ARG A 108 14.43 -18.77 -9.16
N CYS A 109 14.61 -18.21 -7.98
CA CYS A 109 13.50 -17.67 -7.19
C CYS A 109 13.43 -16.17 -7.46
N THR A 110 12.32 -15.70 -7.99
CA THR A 110 12.08 -14.28 -8.25
C THR A 110 10.89 -13.80 -7.45
N VAL A 111 11.11 -12.83 -6.57
CA VAL A 111 10.07 -12.17 -5.79
C VAL A 111 9.62 -10.93 -6.55
N LEU A 112 8.36 -10.91 -6.99
CA LEU A 112 7.71 -9.79 -7.64
C LEU A 112 6.98 -8.99 -6.56
N ARG A 113 7.38 -7.72 -6.39
CA ARG A 113 6.73 -6.79 -5.47
C ARG A 113 5.87 -5.81 -6.25
N SER A 114 4.62 -5.66 -5.86
CA SER A 114 3.75 -4.62 -6.41
C SER A 114 3.91 -3.32 -5.62
N TYR A 115 4.19 -2.22 -6.30
CA TYR A 115 4.14 -0.88 -5.73
C TYR A 115 3.54 0.09 -6.73
N SER A 116 2.50 0.82 -6.34
CA SER A 116 1.79 1.79 -7.20
C SER A 116 1.32 1.20 -8.55
N GLY A 117 0.94 -0.09 -8.58
CA GLY A 117 0.51 -0.79 -9.80
C GLY A 117 1.65 -1.24 -10.72
N LYS A 118 2.91 -1.19 -10.27
CA LYS A 118 4.05 -1.79 -11.00
C LYS A 118 4.61 -2.98 -10.24
N TRP A 119 4.81 -4.08 -10.94
CA TRP A 119 5.46 -5.29 -10.44
C TRP A 119 6.96 -5.23 -10.70
N THR A 120 7.75 -5.21 -9.63
CA THR A 120 9.21 -5.14 -9.70
C THR A 120 9.81 -6.50 -9.30
N PRO A 121 10.50 -7.20 -10.22
CA PRO A 121 11.15 -8.47 -9.91
C PRO A 121 12.47 -8.27 -9.16
N GLU A 122 12.71 -9.10 -8.14
CA GLU A 122 14.00 -9.28 -7.48
C GLU A 122 14.33 -10.77 -7.45
N SER A 123 15.40 -11.19 -8.13
CA SER A 123 15.87 -12.57 -8.06
C SER A 123 16.71 -12.78 -6.80
N THR A 124 16.36 -13.78 -6.01
CA THR A 124 16.91 -14.04 -4.67
C THR A 124 17.75 -15.32 -4.59
N ILE A 125 17.45 -16.32 -5.44
CA ILE A 125 18.21 -17.58 -5.56
C ILE A 125 18.51 -17.84 -7.03
N THR A 126 19.67 -18.44 -7.31
CA THR A 126 20.06 -19.03 -8.60
C THR A 126 20.75 -20.37 -8.37
N ASP A 127 20.00 -21.48 -8.39
CA ASP A 127 20.52 -22.83 -8.10
C ASP A 127 20.88 -23.64 -9.36
N GLY A 128 20.62 -23.07 -10.55
CA GLY A 128 20.97 -23.67 -11.85
C GLY A 128 20.15 -24.90 -12.25
N LYS A 129 19.29 -25.41 -11.36
CA LYS A 129 18.32 -26.50 -11.58
C LYS A 129 16.94 -26.04 -11.16
N TRP A 130 15.90 -26.53 -11.83
CA TRP A 130 14.54 -26.06 -11.60
C TRP A 130 14.13 -26.06 -10.12
N LEU A 131 13.45 -25.00 -9.70
CA LEU A 131 12.81 -24.84 -8.39
C LEU A 131 11.29 -24.90 -8.59
N ALA A 132 10.56 -25.53 -7.66
CA ALA A 132 9.09 -25.52 -7.70
C ALA A 132 8.41 -25.62 -6.33
N PRO A 133 8.74 -26.56 -5.43
CA PRO A 133 8.05 -26.60 -4.15
C PRO A 133 8.36 -25.36 -3.31
N THR A 134 7.31 -24.74 -2.76
CA THR A 134 7.41 -23.56 -1.93
C THR A 134 6.43 -23.59 -0.77
N ALA A 135 6.87 -23.12 0.39
CA ALA A 135 6.02 -22.86 1.55
C ALA A 135 6.38 -21.50 2.16
N VAL A 136 5.40 -20.80 2.75
CA VAL A 136 5.60 -19.49 3.36
C VAL A 136 5.04 -19.50 4.78
N GLY A 137 5.86 -19.10 5.75
CA GLY A 137 5.46 -19.02 7.16
C GLY A 137 6.65 -18.91 8.10
N SER A 138 6.41 -19.08 9.39
CA SER A 138 7.44 -19.01 10.43
C SER A 138 7.58 -20.40 11.07
N LEU A 139 8.81 -20.91 11.17
CA LEU A 139 9.06 -22.19 11.86
C LEU A 139 9.09 -22.02 13.39
N HIS A 140 9.55 -20.87 13.90
CA HIS A 140 9.56 -20.61 15.33
C HIS A 140 8.40 -19.71 15.79
N GLN A 141 7.71 -20.07 16.87
CA GLN A 141 6.55 -19.33 17.40
C GLN A 141 6.87 -17.87 17.77
N ALA A 142 8.07 -17.62 18.28
CA ALA A 142 8.54 -16.26 18.61
C ALA A 142 9.05 -15.44 17.40
N ALA A 143 9.13 -16.03 16.20
CA ALA A 143 9.63 -15.32 15.02
C ALA A 143 8.62 -14.26 14.57
N ARG A 144 9.10 -13.02 14.42
CA ARG A 144 8.28 -11.85 14.05
C ARG A 144 8.07 -11.71 12.53
N THR A 145 8.72 -12.54 11.72
CA THR A 145 8.73 -12.43 10.25
C THR A 145 8.54 -13.80 9.61
N ARG A 146 7.76 -13.86 8.53
CA ARG A 146 7.55 -15.08 7.74
C ARG A 146 8.72 -15.29 6.78
N SER A 147 9.23 -16.50 6.67
CA SER A 147 10.24 -16.89 5.68
C SER A 147 9.59 -17.62 4.50
N VAL A 148 10.29 -17.66 3.37
CA VAL A 148 9.95 -18.49 2.21
C VAL A 148 10.89 -19.69 2.19
N TYR A 149 10.35 -20.89 2.02
CA TYR A 149 11.10 -22.13 1.94
C TYR A 149 10.96 -22.71 0.54
N VAL A 150 12.06 -22.93 -0.17
CA VAL A 150 12.06 -23.30 -1.59
C VAL A 150 12.91 -24.55 -1.83
N GLY A 151 12.34 -25.54 -2.52
CA GLY A 151 13.07 -26.73 -2.94
C GLY A 151 13.15 -26.89 -4.47
N GLY A 152 13.83 -27.94 -4.91
CA GLY A 152 13.88 -28.29 -6.33
C GLY A 152 14.80 -29.47 -6.65
N ALA A 153 15.16 -29.61 -7.92
CA ALA A 153 15.90 -30.77 -8.45
C ALA A 153 17.39 -30.83 -8.07
N SER A 154 17.93 -29.82 -7.42
CA SER A 154 19.24 -29.91 -6.77
C SER A 154 19.21 -30.76 -5.50
N GLY A 155 18.02 -31.01 -4.96
CA GLY A 155 17.87 -31.60 -3.63
C GLY A 155 18.24 -30.67 -2.50
N ARG A 156 18.34 -29.36 -2.75
CA ARG A 156 18.51 -28.33 -1.70
C ARG A 156 17.17 -27.78 -1.26
N LEU A 157 17.05 -27.54 0.04
CA LEU A 157 16.01 -26.72 0.63
C LEU A 157 16.61 -25.36 1.00
N TRP A 158 16.08 -24.30 0.42
CA TRP A 158 16.47 -22.93 0.67
C TRP A 158 15.52 -22.26 1.65
N GLN A 159 16.04 -21.35 2.47
CA GLN A 159 15.27 -20.37 3.23
C GLN A 159 15.60 -18.97 2.74
N LEU A 160 14.56 -18.19 2.45
CA LEU A 160 14.65 -16.76 2.17
C LEU A 160 13.99 -16.04 3.33
N ARG A 161 14.80 -15.35 4.13
CA ARG A 161 14.33 -14.57 5.27
C ARG A 161 14.23 -13.10 4.89
N PRO A 162 13.06 -12.46 5.01
CA PRO A 162 12.92 -11.04 4.71
C PRO A 162 13.72 -10.19 5.70
N ARG A 163 14.35 -9.12 5.20
CA ARG A 163 15.00 -8.06 5.97
C ARG A 163 14.27 -6.72 5.78
N THR A 164 14.56 -5.77 6.65
CA THR A 164 14.11 -4.38 6.48
C THR A 164 14.58 -3.86 5.12
N GLY A 165 13.73 -3.11 4.40
CA GLY A 165 14.04 -2.59 3.07
C GLY A 165 13.68 -3.52 1.89
N GLY A 166 13.04 -4.67 2.14
CA GLY A 166 12.53 -5.55 1.07
C GLY A 166 13.52 -6.58 0.54
N VAL A 167 14.73 -6.65 1.09
CA VAL A 167 15.79 -7.59 0.68
C VAL A 167 15.61 -8.93 1.38
N PHE A 168 16.05 -10.02 0.75
CA PHE A 168 16.06 -11.36 1.31
C PHE A 168 17.47 -11.85 1.67
N ASP A 169 17.59 -12.39 2.88
CA ASP A 169 18.75 -13.19 3.30
C ASP A 169 18.50 -14.64 2.91
N CYS A 170 19.34 -15.21 2.06
CA CYS A 170 19.10 -16.51 1.42
C CYS A 170 20.17 -17.52 1.86
N ARG A 171 19.74 -18.71 2.26
CA ARG A 171 20.66 -19.81 2.61
C ARG A 171 20.08 -21.18 2.32
N VAL A 172 20.95 -22.18 2.20
CA VAL A 172 20.56 -23.60 2.17
C VAL A 172 20.36 -24.09 3.62
N LEU A 173 19.20 -24.66 3.90
CA LEU A 173 18.86 -25.28 5.18
C LEU A 173 19.25 -26.76 5.26
N ALA A 174 19.02 -27.48 4.16
CA ALA A 174 19.24 -28.91 4.09
C ALA A 174 19.52 -29.33 2.64
N GLU A 175 20.24 -30.43 2.45
CA GLU A 175 20.52 -31.01 1.15
C GLU A 175 20.43 -32.56 1.23
N TRP A 176 19.82 -33.18 0.24
CA TRP A 176 19.64 -34.65 0.17
C TRP A 176 20.42 -35.27 -0.99
N ASN A 177 21.70 -34.91 -1.13
CA ASN A 177 22.63 -35.49 -2.12
C ASN A 177 22.09 -35.52 -3.56
N GLY A 178 21.40 -34.47 -4.00
CA GLY A 178 20.82 -34.42 -5.34
C GLY A 178 19.44 -35.07 -5.49
N GLU A 179 18.89 -35.68 -4.43
CA GLU A 179 17.53 -36.21 -4.43
C GLU A 179 16.52 -35.06 -4.45
N GLU A 180 15.70 -34.98 -5.50
CA GLU A 180 14.74 -33.91 -5.74
C GLU A 180 13.80 -33.69 -4.53
N VAL A 181 13.80 -32.47 -3.99
CA VAL A 181 12.75 -31.97 -3.09
C VAL A 181 11.55 -31.67 -3.97
N HIS A 182 10.44 -32.40 -3.78
CA HIS A 182 9.30 -32.34 -4.70
C HIS A 182 8.09 -31.59 -4.15
N THR A 183 7.82 -31.72 -2.85
CA THR A 183 6.72 -31.00 -2.16
C THR A 183 7.22 -30.53 -0.80
N VAL A 184 6.79 -29.35 -0.36
CA VAL A 184 7.02 -28.85 1.00
C VAL A 184 5.71 -28.28 1.54
N VAL A 185 5.47 -28.45 2.85
CA VAL A 185 4.29 -27.88 3.53
C VAL A 185 4.70 -27.41 4.92
N LEU A 186 4.21 -26.24 5.34
CA LEU A 186 4.54 -25.61 6.61
C LEU A 186 3.27 -25.30 7.41
N GLY A 187 3.19 -25.80 8.63
CA GLY A 187 2.08 -25.52 9.55
C GLY A 187 2.26 -26.19 10.90
N ASP A 188 1.34 -25.94 11.82
CA ASP A 188 1.29 -26.55 13.17
C ASP A 188 0.67 -27.96 13.08
N ILE A 189 1.49 -28.94 12.64
CA ILE A 189 1.07 -30.27 12.17
C ILE A 189 1.25 -31.33 13.26
N ASP A 190 2.30 -31.22 14.10
CA ASP A 190 2.52 -32.15 15.20
C ASP A 190 1.46 -31.97 16.29
N THR A 191 0.77 -33.06 16.63
CA THR A 191 -0.27 -33.00 17.67
C THR A 191 0.27 -33.09 19.10
N THR A 192 1.57 -33.35 19.27
CA THR A 192 2.22 -33.49 20.57
C THR A 192 2.94 -32.23 21.04
N THR A 193 3.25 -31.32 20.13
CA THR A 193 3.94 -30.06 20.40
C THR A 193 3.16 -28.89 19.82
N SER A 194 3.45 -27.67 20.27
CA SER A 194 2.84 -26.47 19.71
C SER A 194 3.91 -25.69 18.95
N GLY A 195 3.71 -25.44 17.66
CA GLY A 195 4.70 -24.77 16.82
C GLY A 195 4.60 -25.24 15.38
N SER A 196 5.07 -24.44 14.42
CA SER A 196 4.99 -24.85 13.02
C SER A 196 6.18 -25.71 12.62
N GLU A 197 5.91 -26.83 11.95
CA GLU A 197 6.91 -27.67 11.31
C GLU A 197 6.90 -27.49 9.80
N LEU A 198 8.06 -27.74 9.18
CA LEU A 198 8.16 -27.87 7.74
C LEU A 198 8.35 -29.34 7.39
N LEU A 199 7.37 -29.92 6.70
CA LEU A 199 7.51 -31.26 6.12
C LEU A 199 8.03 -31.15 4.69
N VAL A 200 9.05 -31.95 4.39
CA VAL A 200 9.74 -32.00 3.10
C VAL A 200 9.57 -33.39 2.50
N PHE A 201 8.96 -33.47 1.33
CA PHE A 201 8.72 -34.71 0.61
C PHE A 201 9.69 -34.83 -0.56
N LEU A 202 10.51 -35.86 -0.54
CA LEU A 202 11.43 -36.15 -1.62
C LEU A 202 10.75 -36.93 -2.74
N ALA A 203 11.33 -36.91 -3.93
CA ALA A 203 10.79 -37.60 -5.10
C ALA A 203 10.67 -39.13 -4.93
N SER A 204 11.41 -39.75 -4.00
CA SER A 204 11.29 -41.16 -3.63
C SER A 204 10.07 -41.49 -2.78
N GLY A 205 9.44 -40.49 -2.15
CA GLY A 205 8.39 -40.67 -1.14
C GLY A 205 8.91 -40.59 0.31
N ARG A 206 10.22 -40.46 0.52
CA ARG A 206 10.79 -40.18 1.86
C ARG A 206 10.31 -38.80 2.35
N VAL A 207 10.03 -38.71 3.65
CA VAL A 207 9.54 -37.49 4.29
C VAL A 207 10.51 -37.06 5.37
N PHE A 208 10.78 -35.77 5.44
CA PHE A 208 11.60 -35.16 6.47
C PHE A 208 10.83 -34.08 7.21
N ARG A 209 11.08 -33.96 8.49
CA ARG A 209 10.64 -32.84 9.34
C ARG A 209 11.81 -31.89 9.54
N VAL A 210 11.56 -30.60 9.41
CA VAL A 210 12.50 -29.52 9.72
C VAL A 210 11.92 -28.67 10.83
N ASP A 211 12.61 -28.62 11.96
CA ASP A 211 12.24 -27.87 13.17
C ASP A 211 13.23 -26.75 13.44
N ALA A 212 12.75 -25.56 13.84
CA ALA A 212 13.62 -24.48 14.31
C ALA A 212 14.02 -24.69 15.78
N ARG A 213 15.32 -24.57 16.08
CA ARG A 213 15.86 -24.69 17.45
C ARG A 213 15.97 -23.36 18.18
N SER A 214 15.82 -22.24 17.48
CA SER A 214 15.96 -20.91 18.05
C SER A 214 14.94 -19.92 17.48
N ALA A 215 14.61 -18.90 18.27
CA ALA A 215 13.69 -17.82 17.87
C ALA A 215 14.21 -16.93 16.73
N GLU A 216 15.52 -16.97 16.49
CA GLU A 216 16.14 -16.27 15.37
C GLU A 216 16.11 -17.09 14.08
N ASP A 217 15.45 -18.27 14.11
CA ASP A 217 15.44 -19.27 13.05
C ASP A 217 16.87 -19.65 12.62
N SER A 218 17.92 -19.44 13.42
CA SER A 218 19.32 -19.54 12.97
C SER A 218 19.85 -20.97 12.91
N ASP A 219 19.25 -21.90 13.67
CA ASP A 219 19.63 -23.31 13.78
C ASP A 219 18.39 -24.21 13.61
N PHE A 220 18.56 -25.34 12.92
CA PHE A 220 17.47 -26.27 12.60
C PHE A 220 17.85 -27.71 12.85
N GLU A 221 16.83 -28.51 13.13
CA GLU A 221 16.94 -29.95 13.16
C GLU A 221 16.20 -30.57 11.99
N VAL A 222 16.86 -31.49 11.29
CA VAL A 222 16.26 -32.24 10.18
C VAL A 222 16.17 -33.71 10.61
N ARG A 223 14.95 -34.27 10.58
CA ARG A 223 14.70 -35.67 10.95
C ARG A 223 13.96 -36.38 9.84
N GLU A 224 14.40 -37.59 9.50
CA GLU A 224 13.65 -38.46 8.61
C GLU A 224 12.44 -39.04 9.34
N LEU A 225 11.29 -39.03 8.67
CA LEU A 225 10.03 -39.62 9.10
C LEU A 225 9.72 -40.87 8.25
N GLU A 226 8.53 -41.44 8.44
CA GLU A 226 8.04 -42.54 7.60
C GLU A 226 7.81 -42.08 6.15
N SER A 227 8.07 -42.98 5.20
CA SER A 227 7.86 -42.71 3.78
C SER A 227 6.39 -42.82 3.39
N VAL A 228 5.93 -41.93 2.50
CA VAL A 228 4.60 -41.98 1.90
C VAL A 228 4.68 -42.66 0.53
N PRO A 229 3.75 -43.58 0.18
CA PRO A 229 3.82 -44.28 -1.09
C PRO A 229 3.74 -43.38 -2.33
N GLY A 230 4.80 -43.46 -3.13
CA GLY A 230 4.94 -42.73 -4.39
C GLY A 230 5.33 -41.27 -4.20
N ARG A 231 5.58 -40.60 -5.33
CA ARG A 231 5.96 -39.19 -5.36
C ARG A 231 4.76 -38.31 -4.98
N VAL A 232 4.77 -37.70 -3.80
CA VAL A 232 3.77 -36.71 -3.33
C VAL A 232 3.91 -35.43 -4.14
N ARG A 233 2.93 -35.10 -5.00
CA ARG A 233 3.00 -33.99 -5.95
C ARG A 233 2.51 -32.65 -5.42
N GLU A 234 1.61 -32.69 -4.44
CA GLU A 234 1.10 -31.52 -3.74
C GLU A 234 0.47 -31.96 -2.42
N ALA A 235 0.50 -31.06 -1.44
CA ALA A 235 -0.15 -31.23 -0.17
C ALA A 235 -0.77 -29.91 0.30
N VAL A 236 -1.91 -29.99 0.98
CA VAL A 236 -2.62 -28.85 1.55
C VAL A 236 -2.87 -29.07 3.03
N LEU A 237 -2.95 -27.99 3.79
CA LEU A 237 -3.27 -28.01 5.22
C LEU A 237 -4.76 -27.79 5.45
N VAL A 238 -5.33 -28.57 6.37
CA VAL A 238 -6.72 -28.41 6.81
C VAL A 238 -6.76 -28.40 8.33
N LYS A 239 -7.44 -27.42 8.92
CA LYS A 239 -7.66 -27.37 10.37
C LYS A 239 -8.91 -28.17 10.78
N THR A 240 -8.75 -29.09 11.70
CA THR A 240 -9.82 -29.86 12.36
C THR A 240 -10.68 -28.96 13.26
N SER A 241 -11.85 -29.44 13.70
CA SER A 241 -12.72 -28.69 14.63
C SER A 241 -12.08 -28.38 15.98
N ASP A 242 -11.21 -29.26 16.46
CA ASP A 242 -10.45 -29.08 17.71
C ASP A 242 -9.21 -28.20 17.56
N GLY A 243 -8.98 -27.63 16.37
CA GLY A 243 -7.93 -26.65 16.11
C GLY A 243 -6.58 -27.24 15.68
N ARG A 244 -6.44 -28.56 15.62
CA ARG A 244 -5.23 -29.25 15.08
C ARG A 244 -5.13 -29.07 13.57
N THR A 245 -3.92 -29.14 13.01
CA THR A 245 -3.69 -29.10 11.56
C THR A 245 -3.38 -30.48 11.02
N SER A 246 -4.06 -30.89 9.95
CA SER A 246 -3.79 -32.13 9.22
C SER A 246 -3.29 -31.83 7.81
N VAL A 247 -2.46 -32.73 7.27
CA VAL A 247 -1.91 -32.62 5.91
C VAL A 247 -2.67 -33.57 4.98
N LEU A 248 -3.26 -33.04 3.92
CA LEU A 248 -3.84 -33.85 2.84
C LEU A 248 -2.91 -33.83 1.64
N ALA A 249 -2.47 -35.01 1.20
CA ALA A 249 -1.46 -35.17 0.17
C ALA A 249 -1.99 -36.00 -1.01
N VAL A 250 -1.61 -35.62 -2.22
CA VAL A 250 -1.86 -36.39 -3.44
C VAL A 250 -0.56 -36.88 -4.07
N SER A 251 -0.55 -38.11 -4.57
CA SER A 251 0.65 -38.71 -5.13
C SER A 251 0.47 -39.19 -6.57
N ARG A 252 1.61 -39.27 -7.28
CA ARG A 252 1.69 -39.83 -8.63
C ARG A 252 1.24 -41.30 -8.70
N ALA A 253 1.24 -42.01 -7.57
CA ALA A 253 0.75 -43.39 -7.49
C ALA A 253 -0.79 -43.48 -7.37
N GLY A 254 -1.49 -42.34 -7.39
CA GLY A 254 -2.94 -42.28 -7.39
C GLY A 254 -3.57 -42.17 -6.00
N PHE A 255 -2.78 -41.92 -4.95
CA PHE A 255 -3.28 -41.87 -3.58
C PHE A 255 -3.67 -40.45 -3.18
N LEU A 256 -4.85 -40.30 -2.60
CA LEU A 256 -5.24 -39.19 -1.73
C LEU A 256 -5.14 -39.68 -0.29
N ALA A 257 -4.29 -39.05 0.52
CA ALA A 257 -4.02 -39.48 1.89
C ALA A 257 -4.07 -38.32 2.89
N SER A 258 -4.52 -38.62 4.10
CA SER A 258 -4.35 -37.77 5.29
C SER A 258 -3.09 -38.23 6.02
N LEU A 259 -2.21 -37.28 6.35
CA LEU A 259 -0.98 -37.52 7.11
C LEU A 259 -1.13 -36.90 8.50
N HIS A 260 -0.83 -37.70 9.52
CA HIS A 260 -0.95 -37.31 10.92
C HIS A 260 0.40 -37.47 11.61
N LEU A 261 0.88 -36.39 12.23
CA LEU A 261 2.17 -36.36 12.90
C LEU A 261 1.98 -36.37 14.43
N GLU A 262 2.63 -37.33 15.08
CA GLU A 262 2.74 -37.43 16.53
C GLU A 262 4.21 -37.58 16.90
N GLY A 263 4.86 -36.46 17.25
CA GLY A 263 6.29 -36.38 17.50
C GLY A 263 7.11 -36.76 16.27
N THR A 264 7.70 -37.96 16.26
CA THR A 264 8.49 -38.50 15.14
C THR A 264 7.72 -39.52 14.29
N LYS A 265 6.48 -39.86 14.68
CA LYS A 265 5.68 -40.87 13.98
C LYS A 265 4.75 -40.18 12.98
N LEU A 266 4.92 -40.48 11.70
CA LEU A 266 4.07 -39.98 10.63
C LEU A 266 3.14 -41.09 10.15
N THR A 267 1.88 -41.03 10.55
CA THR A 267 0.88 -42.02 10.15
C THR A 267 0.21 -41.58 8.86
N THR A 268 0.24 -42.43 7.83
CA THR A 268 -0.46 -42.20 6.56
C THR A 268 -1.79 -42.95 6.54
N ARG A 269 -2.89 -42.23 6.28
CA ARG A 269 -4.22 -42.83 6.09
C ARG A 269 -4.70 -42.57 4.66
N PHE A 270 -5.01 -43.63 3.92
CA PHE A 270 -5.47 -43.53 2.55
C PHE A 270 -6.98 -43.25 2.52
N LEU A 271 -7.36 -42.11 1.93
CA LEU A 271 -8.74 -41.67 1.81
C LEU A 271 -9.37 -42.14 0.51
N ALA A 272 -8.62 -42.06 -0.59
CA ALA A 272 -9.04 -42.54 -1.90
C ALA A 272 -7.85 -43.02 -2.72
N ARG A 273 -8.13 -43.90 -3.68
CA ARG A 273 -7.16 -44.36 -4.67
C ARG A 273 -7.75 -44.27 -6.06
N GLU A 274 -7.05 -43.61 -6.96
CA GLU A 274 -7.37 -43.54 -8.37
C GLU A 274 -6.44 -44.44 -9.20
N PRO A 275 -6.94 -45.12 -10.25
CA PRO A 275 -6.09 -45.95 -11.10
C PRO A 275 -5.00 -45.15 -11.81
N MET A 276 -5.31 -43.89 -12.15
CA MET A 276 -4.37 -42.94 -12.75
C MET A 276 -3.76 -42.05 -11.66
N GLY A 277 -2.54 -41.58 -11.88
CA GLY A 277 -1.84 -40.72 -10.92
C GLY A 277 -2.59 -39.42 -10.63
N LEU A 278 -2.52 -38.95 -9.39
CA LEU A 278 -3.07 -37.67 -8.98
C LEU A 278 -2.01 -36.56 -9.14
N GLY A 279 -2.45 -35.36 -9.48
CA GLY A 279 -1.61 -34.23 -9.89
C GLY A 279 -1.55 -33.12 -8.85
N ARG A 280 -2.66 -32.42 -8.70
CA ARG A 280 -2.84 -31.26 -7.82
C ARG A 280 -4.02 -31.44 -6.90
N ILE A 281 -4.01 -30.73 -5.77
CA ILE A 281 -5.11 -30.69 -4.80
C ILE A 281 -5.36 -29.25 -4.34
N ALA A 282 -6.63 -28.85 -4.34
CA ALA A 282 -7.10 -27.65 -3.67
C ALA A 282 -8.24 -28.00 -2.72
N SER A 283 -8.33 -27.31 -1.58
CA SER A 283 -9.35 -27.55 -0.56
C SER A 283 -10.13 -26.28 -0.25
N THR A 284 -11.37 -26.45 0.22
CA THR A 284 -12.20 -25.36 0.75
C THR A 284 -13.24 -25.94 1.73
N MET A 285 -13.77 -25.09 2.62
CA MET A 285 -14.97 -25.42 3.39
C MET A 285 -16.21 -24.91 2.67
N ARG A 286 -17.27 -25.73 2.58
CA ARG A 286 -18.57 -25.32 2.03
C ARG A 286 -19.72 -25.97 2.79
N GLY A 287 -20.64 -25.16 3.29
CA GLY A 287 -21.82 -25.66 4.01
C GLY A 287 -21.49 -26.49 5.26
N GLY A 288 -20.30 -26.30 5.86
CA GLY A 288 -19.81 -27.11 6.97
C GLY A 288 -18.98 -28.34 6.54
N GLU A 289 -19.00 -28.72 5.27
CA GLU A 289 -18.25 -29.85 4.72
C GLU A 289 -16.87 -29.41 4.19
N LEU A 290 -15.91 -30.33 4.27
CA LEU A 290 -14.62 -30.21 3.59
C LEU A 290 -14.78 -30.67 2.15
N VAL A 291 -14.42 -29.82 1.20
CA VAL A 291 -14.43 -30.13 -0.24
C VAL A 291 -13.00 -30.10 -0.78
N LEU A 292 -12.63 -31.16 -1.49
CA LEU A 292 -11.32 -31.32 -2.14
C LEU A 292 -11.51 -31.43 -3.65
N TYR A 293 -10.69 -30.71 -4.40
CA TYR A 293 -10.63 -30.82 -5.84
C TYR A 293 -9.27 -31.35 -6.25
N VAL A 294 -9.26 -32.43 -7.00
CA VAL A 294 -8.04 -33.18 -7.31
C VAL A 294 -7.93 -33.42 -8.82
N THR A 295 -6.80 -33.05 -9.41
CA THR A 295 -6.53 -33.35 -10.82
C THR A 295 -5.97 -34.76 -10.97
N ARG A 296 -6.36 -35.44 -12.04
CA ARG A 296 -5.88 -36.77 -12.42
C ARG A 296 -5.09 -36.68 -13.73
N ASP A 297 -4.07 -37.53 -13.88
CA ASP A 297 -3.11 -37.45 -14.99
C ASP A 297 -3.73 -37.63 -16.39
N ASP A 298 -4.92 -38.19 -16.49
CA ASP A 298 -5.69 -38.35 -17.73
C ASP A 298 -6.57 -37.15 -18.08
N GLY A 299 -6.51 -36.07 -17.30
CA GLY A 299 -7.24 -34.83 -17.55
C GLY A 299 -8.61 -34.72 -16.88
N VAL A 300 -8.92 -35.66 -15.99
CA VAL A 300 -10.12 -35.60 -15.16
C VAL A 300 -9.89 -34.75 -13.91
N ILE A 301 -10.92 -34.03 -13.48
CA ILE A 301 -10.96 -33.38 -12.17
C ILE A 301 -12.02 -34.06 -11.30
N LEU A 302 -11.58 -34.47 -10.12
CA LEU A 302 -12.39 -35.13 -9.10
C LEU A 302 -12.74 -34.13 -8.01
N ARG A 303 -13.98 -34.16 -7.57
CA ARG A 303 -14.45 -33.48 -6.36
C ARG A 303 -14.75 -34.53 -5.29
N PHE A 304 -14.16 -34.36 -4.13
CA PHE A 304 -14.46 -35.13 -2.92
C PHE A 304 -15.10 -34.19 -1.89
N ALA A 305 -16.16 -34.62 -1.20
CA ALA A 305 -16.81 -33.82 -0.16
C ALA A 305 -17.35 -34.69 0.98
N GLY A 306 -17.37 -34.15 2.19
CA GLY A 306 -17.93 -34.82 3.37
C GLY A 306 -17.61 -34.09 4.67
N ASP A 307 -18.00 -34.67 5.80
CA ASP A 307 -17.68 -34.11 7.11
C ASP A 307 -16.16 -34.02 7.30
N ARG A 308 -15.70 -32.83 7.70
CA ARG A 308 -14.27 -32.54 7.79
C ARG A 308 -13.55 -33.47 8.75
N ASP A 309 -14.08 -33.66 9.95
CA ASP A 309 -13.36 -34.42 10.98
C ASP A 309 -13.45 -35.92 10.69
N ALA A 310 -14.56 -36.39 10.11
CA ALA A 310 -14.68 -37.75 9.59
C ALA A 310 -13.66 -38.05 8.47
N ILE A 311 -13.48 -37.13 7.52
CA ILE A 311 -12.48 -37.28 6.44
C ILE A 311 -11.07 -37.35 7.01
N LEU A 312 -10.75 -36.47 7.96
CA LEU A 312 -9.42 -36.41 8.56
C LEU A 312 -9.17 -37.60 9.50
N SER A 313 -10.21 -38.11 10.17
CA SER A 313 -10.15 -39.32 11.00
C SER A 313 -10.18 -40.61 10.18
N GLY A 314 -10.53 -40.55 8.88
CA GLY A 314 -10.65 -41.73 8.02
C GLY A 314 -11.96 -42.51 8.21
N GLU A 315 -12.96 -41.90 8.84
CA GLU A 315 -14.33 -42.39 8.88
C GLU A 315 -14.97 -42.09 7.51
N HIS A 316 -15.21 -43.13 6.73
CA HIS A 316 -15.44 -43.06 5.28
C HIS A 316 -16.80 -42.45 4.87
N ASP A 317 -16.91 -41.13 4.86
CA ASP A 317 -18.09 -40.41 4.31
C ASP A 317 -17.72 -39.41 3.19
N LEU A 318 -16.85 -39.85 2.26
CA LEU A 318 -16.42 -39.05 1.11
C LEU A 318 -17.32 -39.27 -0.12
N THR A 319 -18.15 -38.29 -0.44
CA THR A 319 -18.85 -38.23 -1.72
C THR A 319 -17.86 -37.88 -2.83
N ARG A 320 -17.77 -38.75 -3.84
CA ARG A 320 -16.89 -38.59 -5.01
C ARG A 320 -17.69 -38.23 -6.27
N GLU A 321 -17.26 -37.18 -6.98
CA GLU A 321 -17.88 -36.70 -8.21
C GLU A 321 -16.79 -36.40 -9.27
N ILE A 322 -17.04 -36.73 -10.54
CA ILE A 322 -16.22 -36.25 -11.66
C ILE A 322 -16.84 -34.95 -12.14
N ILE A 323 -16.11 -33.84 -12.02
CA ILE A 323 -16.64 -32.50 -12.35
C ILE A 323 -16.13 -31.98 -13.70
N TYR A 324 -15.11 -32.62 -14.25
CA TYR A 324 -14.54 -32.31 -15.56
C TYR A 324 -13.88 -33.54 -16.16
N ALA A 325 -14.13 -33.76 -17.45
CA ALA A 325 -13.47 -34.78 -18.25
C ALA A 325 -13.25 -34.21 -19.66
N GLY A 326 -12.05 -33.70 -19.92
CA GLY A 326 -11.66 -33.12 -21.20
C GLY A 326 -10.33 -33.70 -21.71
N PRO A 327 -10.03 -33.57 -23.02
CA PRO A 327 -8.82 -34.15 -23.63
C PRO A 327 -7.50 -33.47 -23.17
N GLN A 328 -7.54 -32.55 -22.22
CA GLN A 328 -6.44 -31.63 -21.91
C GLN A 328 -6.18 -31.62 -20.40
N GLY A 329 -5.03 -32.18 -19.99
CA GLY A 329 -4.65 -32.36 -18.58
C GLY A 329 -4.48 -31.04 -17.82
N PRO A 330 -5.40 -30.66 -16.91
CA PRO A 330 -5.22 -29.50 -16.05
C PRO A 330 -4.08 -29.80 -15.07
N ARG A 331 -3.12 -28.88 -15.00
CA ARG A 331 -1.88 -28.99 -14.21
C ARG A 331 -1.82 -28.01 -13.05
N GLY A 332 -2.60 -26.94 -13.10
CA GLY A 332 -2.87 -26.02 -12.00
C GLY A 332 -4.36 -26.04 -11.66
N ILE A 333 -4.66 -25.98 -10.37
CA ILE A 333 -6.02 -25.88 -9.84
C ILE A 333 -5.99 -24.91 -8.66
N ALA A 334 -7.00 -24.06 -8.54
CA ALA A 334 -7.12 -23.16 -7.40
C ALA A 334 -8.58 -23.02 -6.96
N CYS A 335 -8.78 -23.05 -5.64
CA CYS A 335 -10.02 -22.66 -5.00
C CYS A 335 -10.00 -21.16 -4.72
N GLY A 336 -11.16 -20.53 -4.89
CA GLY A 336 -11.36 -19.14 -4.54
C GLY A 336 -12.82 -18.75 -4.76
N ARG A 337 -13.17 -17.57 -4.26
CA ARG A 337 -14.43 -16.92 -4.54
C ARG A 337 -14.31 -16.22 -5.88
N PHE A 338 -14.70 -16.88 -6.98
CA PHE A 338 -14.63 -16.30 -8.33
C PHE A 338 -15.96 -15.72 -8.83
N HIS A 339 -17.01 -15.85 -8.01
CA HIS A 339 -18.39 -15.50 -8.33
C HIS A 339 -19.00 -14.61 -7.24
N GLU A 340 -19.92 -13.74 -7.61
CA GLU A 340 -20.56 -12.79 -6.68
C GLU A 340 -21.46 -13.52 -5.68
N ASP A 341 -22.30 -14.42 -6.20
CA ASP A 341 -23.16 -15.32 -5.46
C ASP A 341 -22.32 -16.37 -4.70
N PRO A 342 -22.23 -16.29 -3.35
CA PRO A 342 -21.43 -17.24 -2.56
C PRO A 342 -22.00 -18.67 -2.62
N ALA A 343 -23.25 -18.86 -3.05
CA ALA A 343 -23.83 -20.18 -3.26
C ALA A 343 -23.31 -20.86 -4.54
N VAL A 344 -22.68 -20.12 -5.45
CA VAL A 344 -22.02 -20.70 -6.63
C VAL A 344 -20.72 -21.34 -6.21
N GLU A 345 -20.59 -22.63 -6.46
CA GLU A 345 -19.36 -23.39 -6.31
C GLU A 345 -18.50 -23.20 -7.54
N SER A 346 -17.25 -22.78 -7.34
CA SER A 346 -16.34 -22.45 -8.43
C SER A 346 -14.91 -22.86 -8.15
N ILE A 347 -14.21 -23.34 -9.17
CA ILE A 347 -12.75 -23.57 -9.16
C ILE A 347 -12.13 -23.05 -10.46
N ALA A 348 -10.86 -22.68 -10.40
CA ALA A 348 -10.07 -22.29 -11.56
C ALA A 348 -9.10 -23.40 -11.95
N VAL A 349 -8.93 -23.64 -13.25
CA VAL A 349 -8.06 -24.68 -13.79
C VAL A 349 -7.22 -24.15 -14.93
N PHE A 350 -5.96 -24.59 -15.01
CA PHE A 350 -5.03 -24.22 -16.09
C PHE A 350 -4.15 -25.42 -16.46
N GLY A 351 -3.83 -25.59 -17.74
CA GLY A 351 -3.01 -26.73 -18.15
C GLY A 351 -2.70 -26.75 -19.63
N TYR A 352 -2.66 -27.95 -20.21
CA TYR A 352 -2.28 -28.14 -21.62
C TYR A 352 -3.25 -27.53 -22.64
N SER A 353 -4.44 -27.13 -22.19
CA SER A 353 -5.41 -26.36 -22.97
C SER A 353 -4.94 -24.97 -23.36
N LYS A 354 -3.90 -24.47 -22.68
CA LYS A 354 -3.47 -23.06 -22.75
C LYS A 354 -4.55 -22.08 -22.28
N ARG A 355 -5.62 -22.57 -21.65
CA ARG A 355 -6.77 -21.79 -21.21
C ARG A 355 -6.89 -21.85 -19.70
N VAL A 356 -7.07 -20.69 -19.08
CA VAL A 356 -7.57 -20.63 -17.71
C VAL A 356 -9.09 -20.69 -17.80
N GLU A 357 -9.65 -21.72 -17.17
CA GLU A 357 -11.08 -22.00 -17.19
C GLU A 357 -11.65 -21.97 -15.77
N LEU A 358 -12.85 -21.41 -15.63
CA LEU A 358 -13.65 -21.48 -14.42
C LEU A 358 -14.71 -22.55 -14.58
N LEU A 359 -14.64 -23.55 -13.70
CA LEU A 359 -15.68 -24.56 -13.55
C LEU A 359 -16.62 -24.04 -12.47
N SER A 360 -17.90 -23.91 -12.76
CA SER A 360 -18.87 -23.36 -11.80
C SER A 360 -20.21 -24.09 -11.83
N ARG A 361 -20.87 -24.20 -10.67
CA ARG A 361 -22.24 -24.70 -10.54
C ARG A 361 -22.99 -23.98 -9.42
N LYS A 362 -24.32 -23.94 -9.51
CA LYS A 362 -25.18 -23.40 -8.45
C LYS A 362 -25.94 -24.55 -7.78
N GLY A 363 -25.77 -24.71 -6.46
CA GLY A 363 -26.31 -25.86 -5.73
C GLY A 363 -25.85 -27.19 -6.35
N ASN A 364 -26.78 -28.15 -6.46
CA ASN A 364 -26.53 -29.46 -7.10
C ASN A 364 -26.79 -29.46 -8.62
N GLY A 365 -26.77 -28.28 -9.26
CA GLY A 365 -26.92 -28.15 -10.71
C GLY A 365 -25.70 -28.66 -11.49
N PRO A 366 -25.79 -28.73 -12.84
CA PRO A 366 -24.69 -29.17 -13.68
C PRO A 366 -23.51 -28.19 -13.62
N TRP A 367 -22.30 -28.74 -13.79
CA TRP A 367 -21.08 -27.94 -13.95
C TRP A 367 -21.05 -27.25 -15.30
N THR A 368 -20.64 -25.99 -15.29
CA THR A 368 -20.40 -25.16 -16.47
C THR A 368 -18.93 -24.81 -16.55
N VAL A 369 -18.38 -24.74 -17.76
CA VAL A 369 -16.97 -24.39 -18.01
C VAL A 369 -16.93 -23.08 -18.77
N THR A 370 -16.25 -22.08 -18.23
CA THR A 370 -16.06 -20.78 -18.87
C THR A 370 -14.57 -20.50 -19.04
N THR A 371 -14.10 -20.35 -20.28
CA THR A 371 -12.73 -19.87 -20.54
C THR A 371 -12.65 -18.38 -20.22
N ILE A 372 -11.75 -18.00 -19.31
CA ILE A 372 -11.56 -16.59 -18.90
C ILE A 372 -10.31 -15.95 -19.49
N PHE A 373 -9.31 -16.76 -19.84
CA PHE A 373 -8.05 -16.31 -20.43
C PHE A 373 -7.43 -17.42 -21.28
N GLU A 374 -6.82 -17.05 -22.41
CA GLU A 374 -6.09 -17.97 -23.28
C GLU A 374 -4.66 -17.45 -23.47
N GLU A 375 -3.70 -18.28 -23.10
CA GLU A 375 -2.26 -18.01 -23.22
C GLU A 375 -1.71 -18.59 -24.54
N ILE A 376 -0.55 -18.09 -24.96
CA ILE A 376 0.12 -18.61 -26.16
C ILE A 376 0.62 -20.06 -25.95
N ASP A 377 0.94 -20.43 -24.71
CA ASP A 377 1.58 -21.69 -24.34
C ASP A 377 0.89 -22.44 -23.20
N LYS A 378 1.39 -23.65 -22.93
CA LYS A 378 0.85 -24.57 -21.92
C LYS A 378 0.93 -23.96 -20.53
N GLY A 379 -0.17 -24.03 -19.79
CA GLY A 379 -0.22 -23.67 -18.37
C GLY A 379 0.35 -24.74 -17.46
N HIS A 380 0.80 -24.33 -16.28
CA HIS A 380 1.31 -25.25 -15.26
C HIS A 380 0.76 -24.98 -13.86
N TRP A 381 0.69 -23.72 -13.42
CA TRP A 381 0.36 -23.39 -12.03
C TRP A 381 -0.75 -22.34 -11.94
N LEU A 382 -1.53 -22.42 -10.87
CA LEU A 382 -2.51 -21.41 -10.47
C LEU A 382 -2.40 -21.19 -8.97
N THR A 383 -2.51 -19.95 -8.54
CA THR A 383 -2.73 -19.58 -7.15
C THR A 383 -3.78 -18.48 -7.09
N THR A 384 -4.43 -18.35 -5.94
CA THR A 384 -5.36 -17.26 -5.66
C THR A 384 -4.74 -16.27 -4.70
N CYS A 385 -5.13 -15.01 -4.85
CA CYS A 385 -4.77 -13.97 -3.90
C CYS A 385 -5.81 -12.86 -3.87
N GLU A 386 -5.80 -12.15 -2.75
CA GLU A 386 -6.43 -10.85 -2.63
C GLU A 386 -5.31 -9.80 -2.77
N VAL A 387 -5.17 -9.23 -3.96
CA VAL A 387 -4.05 -8.33 -4.29
C VAL A 387 -4.21 -6.98 -3.61
N ASP A 388 -5.42 -6.42 -3.66
CA ASP A 388 -5.72 -5.07 -3.17
C ASP A 388 -7.04 -4.96 -2.38
N GLY A 389 -7.78 -6.06 -2.21
CA GLY A 389 -9.03 -6.11 -1.46
C GLY A 389 -10.17 -5.26 -2.04
N ARG A 390 -10.07 -4.86 -3.31
CA ARG A 390 -11.08 -4.04 -3.99
C ARG A 390 -12.31 -4.82 -4.44
N ASN A 391 -12.24 -6.16 -4.43
CA ASN A 391 -13.29 -7.05 -4.91
C ASN A 391 -13.80 -7.95 -3.78
N GLY A 392 -15.05 -8.40 -3.90
CA GLY A 392 -15.58 -9.49 -3.07
C GLY A 392 -15.13 -10.87 -3.54
N THR A 393 -14.23 -10.94 -4.53
CA THR A 393 -13.74 -12.16 -5.19
C THR A 393 -12.23 -12.23 -5.16
N ASP A 394 -11.67 -13.44 -5.18
CA ASP A 394 -10.22 -13.65 -5.28
C ASP A 394 -9.70 -13.40 -6.71
N GLU A 395 -8.53 -12.81 -6.84
CA GLU A 395 -7.76 -12.77 -8.08
C GLU A 395 -7.03 -14.10 -8.32
N LEU A 396 -6.69 -14.37 -9.58
CA LEU A 396 -5.95 -15.55 -10.02
C LEU A 396 -4.58 -15.14 -10.54
N VAL A 397 -3.54 -15.86 -10.15
CA VAL A 397 -2.20 -15.72 -10.72
C VAL A 397 -1.82 -17.02 -11.41
N ALA A 398 -1.55 -16.92 -12.71
CA ALA A 398 -1.25 -18.05 -13.58
C ALA A 398 0.21 -18.02 -14.03
N SER A 399 0.83 -19.19 -14.10
CA SER A 399 2.14 -19.37 -14.73
C SER A 399 2.22 -20.67 -15.54
N GLY A 400 3.21 -20.74 -16.42
CA GLY A 400 3.37 -21.90 -17.29
C GLY A 400 4.70 -21.96 -18.01
N TYR A 401 4.72 -22.79 -19.06
CA TYR A 401 5.93 -23.16 -19.80
C TYR A 401 6.56 -21.99 -20.58
N ALA A 402 5.79 -20.94 -20.88
CA ALA A 402 6.31 -19.72 -21.50
C ALA A 402 7.13 -18.85 -20.53
N GLY A 403 7.01 -19.08 -19.21
CA GLY A 403 7.66 -18.24 -18.21
C GLY A 403 6.94 -16.97 -17.83
N ARG A 404 5.75 -16.75 -18.40
CA ARG A 404 4.89 -15.61 -18.07
C ARG A 404 4.18 -15.85 -16.75
N VAL A 405 4.14 -14.81 -15.94
CA VAL A 405 3.28 -14.70 -14.76
C VAL A 405 2.17 -13.71 -15.12
N VAL A 406 0.94 -14.18 -15.11
CA VAL A 406 -0.24 -13.41 -15.51
C VAL A 406 -1.18 -13.27 -14.32
N LEU A 407 -1.51 -12.04 -13.97
CA LEU A 407 -2.54 -11.71 -12.99
C LEU A 407 -3.88 -11.54 -13.72
N LEU A 408 -4.86 -12.36 -13.33
CA LEU A 408 -6.23 -12.34 -13.79
C LEU A 408 -7.12 -11.79 -12.68
N SER A 409 -7.72 -10.63 -12.92
CA SER A 409 -8.54 -9.94 -11.93
C SER A 409 -9.91 -9.59 -12.46
N ARG A 410 -10.85 -9.39 -11.54
CA ARG A 410 -12.13 -8.78 -11.85
C ARG A 410 -12.02 -7.25 -11.79
N PRO A 411 -12.86 -6.51 -12.54
CA PRO A 411 -12.97 -5.07 -12.37
C PRO A 411 -13.26 -4.70 -10.89
N PRO A 412 -12.71 -3.59 -10.37
CA PRO A 412 -12.94 -3.14 -9.01
C PRO A 412 -14.42 -3.13 -8.63
N GLY A 413 -14.74 -3.65 -7.44
CA GLY A 413 -16.10 -3.73 -6.89
C GLY A 413 -16.88 -4.99 -7.27
N PHE A 414 -16.33 -5.88 -8.10
CA PHE A 414 -17.00 -7.13 -8.49
C PHE A 414 -17.21 -8.06 -7.29
N GLY A 415 -18.38 -8.68 -7.17
CA GLY A 415 -18.71 -9.59 -6.05
C GLY A 415 -19.05 -8.92 -4.72
N LEU A 416 -19.07 -7.59 -4.68
CA LEU A 416 -19.63 -6.82 -3.59
C LEU A 416 -21.14 -6.62 -3.86
N SER A 417 -21.94 -7.68 -3.69
CA SER A 417 -23.40 -7.55 -3.80
C SER A 417 -23.94 -6.66 -2.67
N SER A 418 -24.74 -5.67 -3.04
CA SER A 418 -25.55 -4.82 -2.16
C SER A 418 -26.49 -5.64 -1.26
N SER A 419 -26.05 -6.03 -0.07
CA SER A 419 -26.90 -6.55 1.00
C SER A 419 -27.36 -5.42 1.94
N VAL A 420 -28.04 -4.43 1.35
CA VAL A 420 -29.16 -3.76 2.04
C VAL A 420 -30.42 -4.42 1.46
N PRO A 421 -31.21 -5.16 2.24
CA PRO A 421 -32.48 -5.68 1.75
C PRO A 421 -33.43 -4.50 1.51
N ALA A 422 -33.72 -4.23 0.23
CA ALA A 422 -34.95 -3.55 -0.14
C ALA A 422 -36.11 -4.50 0.22
N VAL A 423 -36.97 -4.10 1.15
CA VAL A 423 -38.28 -4.77 1.33
C VAL A 423 -39.35 -3.71 1.19
N LEU A 424 -40.08 -3.74 0.09
CA LEU A 424 -41.43 -3.23 0.03
C LEU A 424 -42.41 -4.42 0.09
N SER A 425 -43.26 -4.33 1.11
CA SER A 425 -44.60 -4.90 1.28
C SER A 425 -44.79 -6.23 2.03
N ALA A 426 -45.20 -6.03 3.30
CA ALA A 426 -46.25 -6.71 4.07
C ALA A 426 -46.02 -8.20 4.43
N THR A 427 -45.92 -8.60 5.70
CA THR A 427 -47.03 -8.64 6.68
C THR A 427 -46.46 -9.06 8.05
N THR A 428 -46.87 -8.36 9.10
CA THR A 428 -47.09 -8.76 10.51
C THR A 428 -46.48 -10.10 10.97
N THR A 429 -45.62 -10.18 12.00
CA THR A 429 -45.95 -9.92 13.41
C THR A 429 -44.72 -9.61 14.26
N ALA A 430 -44.82 -8.50 15.01
CA ALA A 430 -43.92 -8.16 16.10
C ALA A 430 -43.97 -9.19 17.25
N ARG A 431 -42.83 -9.40 17.91
CA ARG A 431 -42.80 -9.74 19.33
C ARG A 431 -41.83 -8.82 20.04
N ALA A 432 -42.41 -7.86 20.75
CA ALA A 432 -41.74 -6.86 21.55
C ALA A 432 -41.02 -7.51 22.74
N VAL A 433 -39.79 -7.06 23.01
CA VAL A 433 -39.29 -6.94 24.37
C VAL A 433 -39.26 -5.46 24.67
N VAL A 434 -40.13 -5.06 25.59
CA VAL A 434 -40.29 -3.70 26.09
C VAL A 434 -39.13 -3.40 27.03
N GLY A 435 -38.35 -2.39 26.68
CA GLY A 435 -37.43 -1.67 27.56
C GLY A 435 -37.34 -0.23 27.04
N GLY A 436 -38.23 0.63 27.53
CA GLY A 436 -38.36 2.00 27.05
C GLY A 436 -37.17 2.89 27.43
N PHE A 437 -36.80 3.81 26.54
CA PHE A 437 -36.75 5.26 26.75
C PHE A 437 -36.23 5.95 25.45
N GLY A 438 -36.89 7.03 25.03
CA GLY A 438 -36.31 8.08 24.16
C GLY A 438 -36.78 8.12 22.71
N ALA A 439 -37.50 9.19 22.35
CA ALA A 439 -38.03 9.48 21.02
C ALA A 439 -36.93 9.63 19.94
N GLY A 440 -37.21 9.12 18.74
CA GLY A 440 -36.31 9.12 17.59
C GLY A 440 -36.04 10.50 17.02
N GLY A 441 -34.80 10.96 17.18
CA GLY A 441 -34.17 11.87 16.24
C GLY A 441 -33.60 11.10 15.04
N PRO A 442 -33.27 11.76 13.93
CA PRO A 442 -32.56 11.11 12.84
C PRO A 442 -31.18 10.62 13.32
N ALA A 443 -30.70 9.50 12.78
CA ALA A 443 -29.35 9.02 13.08
C ALA A 443 -28.30 10.14 12.83
N PRO A 444 -27.30 10.27 13.73
CA PRO A 444 -26.27 11.30 13.61
C PRO A 444 -25.45 11.08 12.33
N LEU A 445 -24.97 12.20 11.77
CA LEU A 445 -24.06 12.21 10.62
C LEU A 445 -22.72 11.59 11.01
N ARG A 446 -22.19 10.68 10.20
CA ARG A 446 -20.92 9.98 10.47
C ARG A 446 -19.77 10.60 9.69
N ILE A 447 -18.75 11.07 10.38
CA ILE A 447 -17.57 11.72 9.78
C ILE A 447 -16.31 10.91 10.07
N GLY A 448 -15.55 10.58 9.03
CA GLY A 448 -14.25 9.94 9.14
C GLY A 448 -13.14 10.96 9.29
N LEU A 449 -12.32 10.82 10.32
CA LEU A 449 -11.14 11.66 10.57
C LEU A 449 -9.91 10.79 10.88
N ARG A 450 -8.71 11.34 10.63
CA ARG A 450 -7.44 10.70 11.02
C ARG A 450 -7.19 10.83 12.52
N ALA A 451 -6.99 9.70 13.19
CA ALA A 451 -6.57 9.64 14.59
C ALA A 451 -5.87 8.29 14.88
N ARG A 452 -4.64 8.34 15.38
CA ARG A 452 -3.79 7.14 15.63
C ARG A 452 -4.33 6.27 16.77
N ASP A 453 -4.99 6.89 17.75
CA ASP A 453 -5.53 6.27 18.96
C ASP A 453 -6.84 6.96 19.38
N GLY A 454 -7.66 6.23 20.16
CA GLY A 454 -9.00 6.58 20.61
C GLY A 454 -9.15 7.78 21.55
N VAL A 455 -10.38 7.99 22.04
CA VAL A 455 -10.77 9.03 23.01
C VAL A 455 -10.05 8.96 24.36
N GLY A 456 -10.29 9.95 25.23
CA GLY A 456 -9.80 9.99 26.61
C GLY A 456 -8.61 10.93 26.74
N LYS A 457 -7.53 10.50 27.43
CA LYS A 457 -6.31 11.31 27.62
C LYS A 457 -5.68 11.78 26.31
N GLN A 458 -5.90 11.04 25.22
CA GLN A 458 -5.44 11.33 23.87
C GLN A 458 -6.09 12.59 23.28
N LEU A 459 -7.32 12.93 23.68
CA LEU A 459 -7.98 14.17 23.25
C LEU A 459 -7.52 15.39 24.05
N SER A 460 -6.65 15.23 25.05
CA SER A 460 -6.02 16.35 25.72
C SER A 460 -5.24 17.22 24.72
N PRO A 461 -5.38 18.56 24.77
CA PRO A 461 -4.54 19.46 23.97
C PRO A 461 -3.05 19.34 24.35
N LEU A 462 -2.69 18.83 25.53
CA LEU A 462 -1.29 18.55 25.88
C LEU A 462 -0.74 17.23 25.31
N SER A 463 -1.56 16.38 24.69
CA SER A 463 -1.09 15.13 24.08
C SER A 463 -0.86 15.29 22.59
N TYR A 464 0.20 14.73 22.01
CA TYR A 464 0.34 14.62 20.54
C TYR A 464 -0.31 13.36 19.95
N THR A 465 -0.92 12.50 20.79
CA THR A 465 -1.73 11.36 20.34
C THR A 465 -3.18 11.78 20.09
N GLY A 466 -4.02 10.92 19.49
CA GLY A 466 -5.40 11.27 19.12
C GLY A 466 -5.51 12.12 17.84
N GLY A 467 -6.74 12.52 17.48
CA GLY A 467 -7.02 13.27 16.25
C GLY A 467 -6.88 14.79 16.41
N PHE A 468 -5.95 15.41 15.69
CA PHE A 468 -5.73 16.87 15.71
C PHE A 468 -6.96 17.64 15.23
N ALA A 469 -7.64 17.12 14.20
CA ALA A 469 -8.88 17.72 13.71
C ALA A 469 -9.98 17.73 14.76
N THR A 470 -10.14 16.63 15.49
CA THR A 470 -11.07 16.56 16.62
C THR A 470 -10.71 17.54 17.72
N LYS A 471 -9.43 17.74 18.02
CA LYS A 471 -9.02 18.77 19.00
C LYS A 471 -9.36 20.17 18.53
N SER A 472 -9.15 20.50 17.25
CA SER A 472 -9.55 21.81 16.70
C SER A 472 -11.08 22.03 16.69
N MET A 473 -11.86 20.95 16.70
CA MET A 473 -13.32 21.06 16.88
C MET A 473 -13.70 21.36 18.34
N LEU A 474 -12.92 20.84 19.29
CA LEU A 474 -13.22 20.89 20.73
C LEU A 474 -12.61 22.11 21.44
N TYR A 475 -11.49 22.65 20.98
CA TYR A 475 -10.73 23.68 21.68
C TYR A 475 -10.38 24.86 20.77
N GLU A 476 -10.25 26.05 21.36
CA GLU A 476 -9.70 27.24 20.72
C GLU A 476 -8.32 27.56 21.31
N THR A 477 -7.49 28.26 20.53
CA THR A 477 -6.21 28.83 20.99
C THR A 477 -6.38 30.33 21.30
N LEU A 478 -5.36 30.99 21.86
CA LEU A 478 -5.42 32.44 22.10
C LEU A 478 -5.53 33.23 20.79
N VAL A 479 -4.79 32.81 19.77
CA VAL A 479 -4.71 33.43 18.45
C VAL A 479 -4.67 32.34 17.40
N GLU A 480 -5.32 32.57 16.27
CA GLU A 480 -5.47 31.57 15.21
C GLU A 480 -4.98 32.11 13.87
N ARG A 481 -4.72 31.24 12.90
CA ARG A 481 -4.43 31.67 11.54
C ARG A 481 -5.69 31.73 10.69
N ASP A 482 -5.85 32.82 9.96
CA ASP A 482 -6.89 32.91 8.95
C ASP A 482 -6.54 32.12 7.68
N GLN A 483 -7.45 32.12 6.70
CA GLN A 483 -7.24 31.43 5.42
C GLN A 483 -6.10 32.02 4.58
N THR A 484 -5.58 33.18 4.95
CA THR A 484 -4.42 33.82 4.31
C THR A 484 -3.12 33.54 5.07
N GLY A 485 -3.18 32.75 6.15
CA GLY A 485 -2.07 32.45 7.03
C GLY A 485 -1.67 33.59 7.97
N ARG A 486 -2.45 34.68 8.06
CA ARG A 486 -2.16 35.77 9.02
C ARG A 486 -2.62 35.37 10.41
N VAL A 487 -1.86 35.77 11.42
CA VAL A 487 -2.29 35.58 12.80
C VAL A 487 -3.39 36.60 13.15
N GLY A 488 -4.52 36.09 13.62
CA GLY A 488 -5.71 36.85 13.99
C GLY A 488 -6.27 36.44 15.36
N PRO A 489 -7.38 37.08 15.76
CA PRO A 489 -8.06 36.79 17.03
C PRO A 489 -8.53 35.34 17.14
N GLY A 490 -8.35 34.75 18.34
CA GLY A 490 -8.95 33.48 18.76
C GLY A 490 -9.76 33.70 20.05
N LEU A 491 -9.37 33.05 21.15
CA LEU A 491 -9.87 33.41 22.48
C LEU A 491 -9.51 34.84 22.87
N ALA A 492 -8.36 35.35 22.42
CA ALA A 492 -7.98 36.74 22.57
C ALA A 492 -8.54 37.59 21.42
N GLU A 493 -9.26 38.67 21.74
CA GLU A 493 -9.80 39.62 20.74
C GLU A 493 -8.74 40.59 20.23
N ARG A 494 -7.72 40.88 21.06
CA ARG A 494 -6.56 41.70 20.72
C ARG A 494 -5.39 41.38 21.64
N TRP A 495 -4.21 41.87 21.26
CA TRP A 495 -3.02 41.80 22.09
C TRP A 495 -2.14 43.03 21.91
N GLU A 496 -1.33 43.31 22.91
CA GLU A 496 -0.32 44.36 22.88
C GLU A 496 1.07 43.74 23.06
N ILE A 497 2.03 44.17 22.24
CA ILE A 497 3.41 43.71 22.29
C ILE A 497 4.27 44.88 22.76
N SER A 498 5.05 44.67 23.82
CA SER A 498 6.01 45.69 24.31
C SER A 498 7.02 46.09 23.25
N ASP A 499 7.61 47.28 23.40
CA ASP A 499 8.61 47.79 22.45
C ASP A 499 9.81 46.86 22.31
N ASP A 500 10.27 46.28 23.42
CA ASP A 500 11.37 45.30 23.46
C ASP A 500 10.98 43.91 22.94
N GLY A 501 9.70 43.66 22.66
CA GLY A 501 9.21 42.41 22.09
C GLY A 501 9.16 41.22 23.04
N ARG A 502 9.31 41.44 24.36
CA ARG A 502 9.36 40.38 25.37
C ARG A 502 8.08 40.19 26.17
N ARG A 503 7.14 41.13 26.08
CA ARG A 503 5.88 41.09 26.82
C ARG A 503 4.70 41.12 25.85
N PHE A 504 3.77 40.20 26.06
CA PHE A 504 2.54 40.08 25.29
C PHE A 504 1.35 40.11 26.24
N ASP A 505 0.51 41.13 26.13
CA ASP A 505 -0.72 41.25 26.91
C ASP A 505 -1.91 40.87 26.03
N PHE A 506 -2.54 39.72 26.31
CA PHE A 506 -3.70 39.23 25.56
C PHE A 506 -4.98 39.60 26.28
N VAL A 507 -5.87 40.28 25.57
CA VAL A 507 -7.22 40.59 26.06
C VAL A 507 -8.18 39.54 25.51
N LEU A 508 -8.81 38.79 26.41
CA LEU A 508 -9.77 37.74 26.09
C LEU A 508 -11.12 38.33 25.65
N ARG A 509 -11.77 37.68 24.68
CA ARG A 509 -13.12 38.04 24.23
C ARG A 509 -14.09 38.09 25.40
N ALA A 510 -14.84 39.18 25.49
CA ALA A 510 -15.87 39.33 26.52
C ALA A 510 -16.94 38.23 26.38
N GLY A 511 -17.15 37.46 27.45
CA GLY A 511 -18.18 36.41 27.48
C GLY A 511 -17.81 35.11 26.78
N ALA A 512 -16.54 34.88 26.42
CA ALA A 512 -16.08 33.57 25.98
C ALA A 512 -16.39 32.50 27.03
N ARG A 513 -16.90 31.33 26.59
CA ARG A 513 -17.35 30.25 27.50
C ARG A 513 -16.78 28.91 27.09
N PHE A 514 -16.49 28.10 28.10
CA PHE A 514 -16.27 26.67 27.92
C PHE A 514 -17.60 25.93 27.69
N HIS A 515 -17.52 24.69 27.21
CA HIS A 515 -18.68 23.84 26.94
C HIS A 515 -19.54 23.51 28.16
N ASP A 516 -18.98 23.66 29.37
CA ASP A 516 -19.72 23.50 30.64
C ASP A 516 -20.45 24.78 31.09
N GLY A 517 -20.38 25.85 30.30
CA GLY A 517 -21.03 27.12 30.55
C GLY A 517 -20.23 28.11 31.38
N THR A 518 -19.09 27.70 31.95
CA THR A 518 -18.19 28.61 32.69
C THR A 518 -17.51 29.61 31.74
N LEU A 519 -17.15 30.79 32.26
CA LEU A 519 -16.42 31.79 31.48
C LEU A 519 -14.95 31.37 31.31
N VAL A 520 -14.37 31.66 30.15
CA VAL A 520 -12.93 31.57 29.94
C VAL A 520 -12.27 32.79 30.59
N THR A 521 -11.36 32.56 31.53
CA THR A 521 -10.64 33.63 32.24
C THR A 521 -9.13 33.59 31.97
N ALA A 522 -8.45 34.69 32.28
CA ALA A 522 -6.99 34.77 32.23
C ALA A 522 -6.32 33.73 33.16
N GLU A 523 -6.98 33.36 34.25
CA GLU A 523 -6.49 32.34 35.17
C GLU A 523 -6.52 30.93 34.55
N ASP A 524 -7.54 30.60 33.76
CA ASP A 524 -7.61 29.33 33.03
C ASP A 524 -6.48 29.21 32.03
N VAL A 525 -6.21 30.29 31.29
CA VAL A 525 -5.08 30.38 30.35
C VAL A 525 -3.76 30.16 31.10
N ARG A 526 -3.55 30.86 32.21
CA ARG A 526 -2.34 30.72 33.02
C ARG A 526 -2.16 29.29 33.53
N MET A 527 -3.21 28.70 34.09
CA MET A 527 -3.16 27.33 34.62
C MET A 527 -2.85 26.32 33.53
N HIS A 528 -3.45 26.46 32.34
CA HIS A 528 -3.18 25.59 31.20
C HIS A 528 -1.74 25.74 30.71
N MET A 529 -1.29 26.97 30.47
CA MET A 529 0.07 27.22 29.99
C MET A 529 1.12 26.74 30.99
N ARG A 530 0.95 26.98 32.30
CA ARG A 530 1.87 26.44 33.31
C ARG A 530 1.99 24.91 33.32
N ARG A 531 1.00 24.19 32.81
CA ARG A 531 1.08 22.72 32.64
C ARG A 531 1.77 22.31 31.36
N CYS A 532 1.73 23.15 30.34
CA CYS A 532 2.45 22.96 29.09
C CYS A 532 3.94 23.25 29.28
N LEU A 533 4.27 24.41 29.87
CA LEU A 533 5.62 24.95 29.94
C LEU A 533 6.57 24.01 30.69
N GLY A 534 7.75 23.77 30.10
CA GLY A 534 8.82 22.94 30.68
C GLY A 534 8.65 21.43 30.47
N LEU A 535 7.61 20.98 29.76
CA LEU A 535 7.49 19.57 29.37
C LEU A 535 8.36 19.27 28.14
N PRO A 536 9.28 18.28 28.20
CA PRO A 536 10.22 18.00 27.10
C PRO A 536 9.55 17.69 25.75
N GLU A 537 8.36 17.08 25.76
CA GLU A 537 7.62 16.79 24.53
C GLU A 537 7.22 18.04 23.74
N HIS A 538 7.13 19.20 24.39
CA HIS A 538 6.73 20.47 23.77
C HIS A 538 7.90 21.38 23.38
N ASP A 539 9.15 20.98 23.66
CA ASP A 539 10.36 21.80 23.43
C ASP A 539 10.60 22.23 21.98
N TRP A 540 9.98 21.54 21.02
CA TRP A 540 10.11 21.90 19.62
C TRP A 540 9.37 23.21 19.27
N LEU A 541 8.40 23.65 20.09
CA LEU A 541 7.72 24.94 19.97
C LEU A 541 8.40 26.00 20.84
N ALA A 542 8.49 27.23 20.31
CA ALA A 542 9.15 28.32 21.01
C ALA A 542 8.44 28.72 22.30
N VAL A 543 7.11 28.60 22.34
CA VAL A 543 6.30 28.88 23.54
C VAL A 543 6.79 28.10 24.77
N ASN A 544 7.24 26.85 24.60
CA ASN A 544 7.68 26.01 25.71
C ASN A 544 9.04 26.42 26.28
N ARG A 545 9.90 26.99 25.43
CA ARG A 545 11.30 27.30 25.75
C ARG A 545 11.53 28.75 26.14
N LEU A 546 10.71 29.66 25.64
CA LEU A 546 10.97 31.09 25.73
C LEU A 546 10.05 31.83 26.69
N VAL A 547 8.89 31.26 27.04
CA VAL A 547 7.98 31.86 28.02
C VAL A 547 8.55 31.61 29.42
N ASP A 548 8.94 32.68 30.08
CA ASP A 548 9.46 32.69 31.46
C ASP A 548 8.31 32.67 32.47
N ASP A 549 7.30 33.53 32.25
CA ASP A 549 6.13 33.62 33.12
C ASP A 549 4.83 33.90 32.36
N VAL A 550 3.73 33.47 32.96
CA VAL A 550 2.36 33.79 32.53
C VAL A 550 1.62 34.35 33.74
N THR A 551 1.22 35.62 33.67
CA THR A 551 0.60 36.34 34.80
C THR A 551 -0.81 36.82 34.46
N VAL A 552 -1.69 36.80 35.46
CA VAL A 552 -3.04 37.37 35.35
C VAL A 552 -2.95 38.87 35.65
N VAL A 553 -3.21 39.71 34.66
CA VAL A 553 -3.26 41.18 34.81
C VAL A 553 -4.66 41.61 35.25
N SER A 554 -5.69 40.97 34.69
CA SER A 554 -7.09 41.13 35.08
C SER A 554 -7.86 39.85 34.73
N PRO A 555 -9.14 39.69 35.14
CA PRO A 555 -9.92 38.48 34.80
C PRO A 555 -9.97 38.14 33.30
N THR A 556 -9.81 39.13 32.42
CA THR A 556 -9.82 38.97 30.96
C THR A 556 -8.50 39.37 30.30
N CYS A 557 -7.44 39.62 31.07
CA CYS A 557 -6.14 40.00 30.53
C CYS A 557 -5.04 39.12 31.11
N VAL A 558 -4.35 38.39 30.23
CA VAL A 558 -3.23 37.51 30.57
C VAL A 558 -1.97 38.01 29.90
N ARG A 559 -0.88 38.06 30.67
CA ARG A 559 0.43 38.52 30.22
C ARG A 559 1.38 37.34 30.08
N PHE A 560 2.10 37.29 28.97
CA PHE A 560 3.22 36.38 28.76
C PHE A 560 4.50 37.19 28.78
N GLU A 561 5.48 36.73 29.56
CA GLU A 561 6.82 37.32 29.61
C GLU A 561 7.82 36.32 29.02
N LEU A 562 8.66 36.81 28.10
CA LEU A 562 9.65 36.02 27.41
C LEU A 562 11.05 36.34 27.91
N VAL A 563 11.91 35.31 27.96
CA VAL A 563 13.34 35.47 28.26
C VAL A 563 14.06 36.33 27.21
N GLU A 564 13.57 36.32 25.97
CA GLU A 564 14.06 37.14 24.87
C GLU A 564 12.98 37.44 23.82
N PRO A 565 13.18 38.45 22.94
CA PRO A 565 12.19 38.80 21.93
C PRO A 565 11.99 37.66 20.93
N HIS A 566 10.73 37.32 20.63
CA HIS A 566 10.41 36.21 19.74
C HIS A 566 9.05 36.37 19.04
N ALA A 567 8.90 35.76 17.87
CA ALA A 567 7.64 35.59 17.12
C ALA A 567 6.65 34.62 17.82
N LEU A 568 6.31 34.87 19.08
CA LEU A 568 5.50 33.99 19.93
C LEU A 568 4.12 33.68 19.34
N LEU A 569 3.49 34.67 18.71
CA LEU A 569 2.15 34.55 18.12
C LEU A 569 2.04 33.37 17.15
N GLU A 570 3.09 33.06 16.39
CA GLU A 570 3.07 31.93 15.46
C GLU A 570 3.05 30.57 16.18
N SER A 571 3.71 30.47 17.34
CA SER A 571 3.68 29.24 18.15
C SER A 571 2.35 29.05 18.87
N LEU A 572 1.68 30.15 19.25
CA LEU A 572 0.41 30.10 19.96
C LEU A 572 -0.76 29.64 19.08
N CYS A 573 -0.63 29.67 17.75
CA CYS A 573 -1.61 29.14 16.81
C CYS A 573 -1.69 27.60 16.81
N ALA A 574 -0.71 26.91 17.40
CA ALA A 574 -0.68 25.45 17.43
C ALA A 574 -1.74 24.88 18.37
N ILE A 575 -2.68 24.07 17.84
CA ILE A 575 -3.72 23.42 18.65
C ILE A 575 -3.12 22.56 19.79
N ASN A 576 -1.97 21.93 19.52
CA ASN A 576 -1.18 21.21 20.53
C ASN A 576 0.14 21.96 20.75
N PRO A 577 0.49 22.38 21.98
CA PRO A 577 -0.27 22.31 23.23
C PRO A 577 -1.08 23.58 23.58
N CYS A 578 -1.14 24.57 22.69
CA CYS A 578 -1.56 25.93 23.04
C CYS A 578 -3.09 26.11 23.16
N ALA A 579 -3.91 25.12 22.80
CA ALA A 579 -5.35 25.21 22.95
C ALA A 579 -5.79 25.06 24.41
N ILE A 580 -6.73 25.90 24.84
CA ILE A 580 -7.07 26.05 26.26
C ILE A 580 -8.18 25.07 26.65
N ALA A 581 -7.91 24.20 27.61
CA ALA A 581 -8.90 23.31 28.21
C ALA A 581 -9.43 23.86 29.54
N ALA A 582 -10.72 23.68 29.80
CA ALA A 582 -11.33 24.07 31.07
C ALA A 582 -10.75 23.26 32.24
N PRO A 583 -10.70 23.81 33.46
CA PRO A 583 -10.35 23.05 34.67
C PRO A 583 -11.16 21.77 34.84
N ALA A 584 -12.44 21.79 34.45
CA ALA A 584 -13.36 20.65 34.50
C ALA A 584 -13.00 19.49 33.53
N SER A 585 -11.99 19.66 32.67
CA SER A 585 -11.40 18.57 31.89
C SER A 585 -10.59 17.61 32.75
N ARG A 586 -10.32 17.96 34.02
CA ARG A 586 -9.45 17.21 34.92
C ARG A 586 -10.14 16.85 36.23
N ASP A 587 -9.70 15.74 36.83
CA ASP A 587 -10.08 15.37 38.20
C ASP A 587 -9.28 16.16 39.25
N ARG A 588 -9.54 15.89 40.54
CA ARG A 588 -8.86 16.55 41.67
C ARG A 588 -7.36 16.26 41.71
N GLU A 589 -6.95 15.12 41.15
CA GLU A 589 -5.54 14.72 41.02
C GLU A 589 -4.88 15.36 39.78
N GLY A 590 -5.61 16.16 39.01
CA GLY A 590 -5.12 16.86 37.83
C GLY A 590 -4.98 15.97 36.59
N ARG A 591 -5.51 14.74 36.62
CA ARG A 591 -5.53 13.83 35.47
C ARG A 591 -6.62 14.25 34.50
N PHE A 592 -6.32 14.23 33.21
CA PHE A 592 -7.31 14.49 32.17
C PHE A 592 -8.36 13.37 32.14
N VAL A 593 -9.63 13.73 32.26
CA VAL A 593 -10.76 12.79 32.34
C VAL A 593 -11.75 12.94 31.19
N ARG A 594 -11.95 14.15 30.68
CA ARG A 594 -12.83 14.41 29.53
C ARG A 594 -12.46 15.72 28.84
N PRO A 595 -12.72 15.86 27.53
CA PRO A 595 -12.51 17.13 26.85
C PRO A 595 -13.62 18.14 27.16
N VAL A 596 -13.26 19.24 27.81
CA VAL A 596 -14.10 20.44 27.97
C VAL A 596 -13.30 21.62 27.44
N GLY A 597 -13.66 22.13 26.28
CA GLY A 597 -12.99 23.26 25.64
C GLY A 597 -13.98 24.39 25.35
N SER A 598 -13.60 25.29 24.44
CA SER A 598 -14.43 26.41 23.96
C SER A 598 -14.70 26.36 22.45
N GLY A 599 -14.25 25.30 21.78
CA GLY A 599 -14.39 25.14 20.33
C GLY A 599 -15.85 24.99 19.86
N PRO A 600 -16.07 25.01 18.54
CA PRO A 600 -17.41 24.98 17.93
C PRO A 600 -18.20 23.69 18.19
N TYR A 601 -17.55 22.63 18.67
CA TYR A 601 -18.16 21.37 19.08
C TYR A 601 -17.83 21.04 20.52
N ARG A 602 -18.79 20.46 21.24
CA ARG A 602 -18.57 19.83 22.54
C ARG A 602 -18.55 18.31 22.40
N PHE A 603 -17.74 17.65 23.22
CA PHE A 603 -17.76 16.19 23.33
C PHE A 603 -19.01 15.72 24.05
N VAL A 604 -19.63 14.64 23.55
CA VAL A 604 -20.84 14.05 24.14
C VAL A 604 -20.48 12.77 24.87
N ASP A 605 -19.98 11.77 24.15
CA ASP A 605 -19.64 10.46 24.69
C ASP A 605 -18.65 9.70 23.78
N ASP A 606 -17.99 8.73 24.39
CA ASP A 606 -17.21 7.69 23.70
C ASP A 606 -18.13 6.51 23.39
N ILE A 607 -18.06 5.99 22.16
CA ILE A 607 -18.89 4.86 21.73
C ILE A 607 -18.12 3.55 21.93
N ASP A 608 -16.89 3.46 21.41
CA ASP A 608 -16.10 2.21 21.41
C ASP A 608 -14.58 2.43 21.41
N GLY A 609 -14.11 3.64 21.71
CA GLY A 609 -12.70 4.00 21.66
C GLY A 609 -12.16 4.22 20.24
N LYS A 610 -12.91 3.91 19.18
CA LYS A 610 -12.55 4.23 17.78
C LYS A 610 -13.56 5.17 17.12
N SER A 611 -14.69 5.38 17.78
CA SER A 611 -15.72 6.31 17.41
C SER A 611 -16.25 7.05 18.63
N TRP A 612 -16.67 8.30 18.44
CA TRP A 612 -17.19 9.14 19.51
C TRP A 612 -18.13 10.20 18.97
N ARG A 613 -18.98 10.73 19.83
CA ARG A 613 -19.96 11.74 19.45
C ARG A 613 -19.54 13.12 19.89
N VAL A 614 -19.79 14.08 19.01
CA VAL A 614 -19.63 15.51 19.28
C VAL A 614 -20.90 16.24 18.89
N ALA A 615 -21.22 17.34 19.58
CA ALA A 615 -22.39 18.17 19.29
C ALA A 615 -21.95 19.59 18.96
N SER A 616 -22.48 20.14 17.87
CA SER A 616 -22.31 21.55 17.53
C SER A 616 -22.84 22.42 18.67
N VAL A 617 -22.05 23.40 19.10
CA VAL A 617 -22.45 24.35 20.14
C VAL A 617 -23.56 25.28 19.65
N SER A 618 -23.53 25.69 18.37
CA SER A 618 -24.49 26.62 17.78
C SER A 618 -25.82 25.97 17.40
N SER A 619 -25.79 24.79 16.78
CA SER A 619 -26.98 24.12 16.25
C SER A 619 -27.50 22.98 17.12
N GLY A 620 -26.67 22.46 18.04
CA GLY A 620 -26.97 21.23 18.78
C GLY A 620 -26.88 19.95 17.95
N GLN A 621 -26.56 20.03 16.65
CA GLN A 621 -26.43 18.87 15.78
C GLN A 621 -25.33 17.94 16.25
N GLU A 622 -25.67 16.66 16.42
CA GLU A 622 -24.72 15.61 16.79
C GLU A 622 -24.08 14.97 15.55
N LEU A 623 -22.77 14.75 15.65
CA LEU A 623 -21.94 14.06 14.69
C LEU A 623 -21.26 12.89 15.38
N GLU A 624 -21.22 11.74 14.70
CA GLU A 624 -20.42 10.59 15.10
C GLU A 624 -19.10 10.63 14.34
N VAL A 625 -17.99 10.78 15.05
CA VAL A 625 -16.64 10.77 14.48
C VAL A 625 -16.12 9.34 14.48
N VAL A 626 -15.61 8.88 13.35
CA VAL A 626 -14.98 7.57 13.16
C VAL A 626 -13.49 7.77 12.89
N ALA A 627 -12.63 7.17 13.73
CA ALA A 627 -11.19 7.29 13.63
C ALA A 627 -10.57 6.30 12.64
N PHE A 628 -9.74 6.82 11.73
CA PHE A 628 -8.92 6.02 10.83
C PHE A 628 -7.44 6.11 11.22
N ALA A 629 -6.95 5.09 11.92
CA ALA A 629 -5.59 5.07 12.49
C ALA A 629 -4.47 4.77 11.49
N ARG A 630 -4.76 4.07 10.39
CA ARG A 630 -3.78 3.66 9.38
C ARG A 630 -4.08 4.31 8.05
N ARG A 631 -3.05 4.78 7.35
CA ARG A 631 -3.16 5.31 5.99
C ARG A 631 -3.48 4.20 5.01
N GLY A 632 -4.34 4.47 4.05
CA GLY A 632 -4.82 3.46 3.13
C GLY A 632 -6.25 3.74 2.64
N PRO A 633 -6.84 2.79 1.89
CA PRO A 633 -8.13 2.93 1.23
C PRO A 633 -9.33 2.78 2.18
N GLU A 634 -9.12 2.51 3.46
CA GLU A 634 -10.19 2.24 4.43
C GLU A 634 -11.25 3.35 4.51
N PRO A 635 -10.92 4.66 4.48
CA PRO A 635 -11.94 5.71 4.46
C PRO A 635 -12.82 5.68 3.21
N ILE A 636 -12.26 5.31 2.07
CA ILE A 636 -13.00 5.18 0.80
C ILE A 636 -13.94 3.98 0.86
N ALA A 637 -13.48 2.85 1.39
CA ALA A 637 -14.33 1.69 1.64
C ALA A 637 -15.47 2.02 2.63
N ALA A 638 -15.19 2.79 3.68
CA ALA A 638 -16.18 3.24 4.65
C ALA A 638 -17.24 4.18 4.03
N LEU A 639 -16.84 5.09 3.12
CA LEU A 639 -17.78 5.90 2.34
C LEU A 639 -18.67 5.04 1.43
N ARG A 640 -18.06 4.09 0.69
CA ARG A 640 -18.77 3.18 -0.23
C ARG A 640 -19.80 2.31 0.47
N SER A 641 -19.44 1.78 1.64
CA SER A 641 -20.33 0.98 2.51
C SER A 641 -21.34 1.79 3.32
N ARG A 642 -21.32 3.13 3.21
CA ARG A 642 -22.10 4.07 4.04
C ARG A 642 -21.84 3.92 5.55
N ALA A 643 -20.67 3.40 5.93
CA ALA A 643 -20.20 3.43 7.31
C ALA A 643 -19.89 4.87 7.75
N ILE A 644 -19.51 5.74 6.82
CA ILE A 644 -19.39 7.19 7.02
C ILE A 644 -20.05 7.96 5.87
N ASP A 645 -20.37 9.22 6.12
CA ASP A 645 -20.99 10.15 5.17
C ASP A 645 -19.99 11.12 4.53
N LEU A 646 -18.93 11.42 5.28
CA LEU A 646 -17.88 12.37 4.94
C LEU A 646 -16.55 11.83 5.47
N PHE A 647 -15.49 11.94 4.69
CA PHE A 647 -14.11 11.80 5.14
C PHE A 647 -13.35 13.09 4.81
N VAL A 648 -12.57 13.58 5.77
CA VAL A 648 -11.67 14.73 5.54
C VAL A 648 -10.23 14.30 5.77
N GLY A 649 -9.40 14.44 4.74
CA GLY A 649 -7.98 14.13 4.78
C GLY A 649 -7.19 15.13 5.64
N GLY A 650 -6.20 14.63 6.37
CA GLY A 650 -5.28 15.44 7.18
C GLY A 650 -3.99 15.84 6.43
N TRP A 651 -3.05 16.47 7.16
CA TRP A 651 -1.71 16.86 6.67
C TRP A 651 -0.94 15.72 5.99
N ASP A 652 -1.21 14.48 6.39
CA ASP A 652 -0.42 13.32 6.03
C ASP A 652 -1.19 12.29 5.19
N GLU A 653 -2.32 12.71 4.62
CA GLU A 653 -3.20 11.85 3.85
C GLU A 653 -2.52 11.34 2.56
N ASP A 654 -2.56 10.02 2.38
CA ASP A 654 -2.05 9.36 1.18
C ASP A 654 -3.12 8.39 0.68
N LEU A 655 -4.25 8.96 0.23
CA LEU A 655 -5.27 8.22 -0.47
C LEU A 655 -4.75 7.87 -1.87
N PRO A 656 -4.86 6.61 -2.32
CA PRO A 656 -4.46 6.23 -3.67
C PRO A 656 -5.18 7.11 -4.69
N SER A 657 -4.40 7.69 -5.59
CA SER A 657 -4.89 8.60 -6.61
C SER A 657 -6.05 8.02 -7.42
N LEU A 658 -5.90 6.76 -7.83
CA LEU A 658 -6.92 6.03 -8.57
C LEU A 658 -8.26 5.93 -7.83
N ASP A 659 -8.23 5.64 -6.53
CA ASP A 659 -9.46 5.44 -5.75
C ASP A 659 -10.23 6.76 -5.56
N VAL A 660 -9.52 7.88 -5.43
CA VAL A 660 -10.12 9.22 -5.38
C VAL A 660 -10.67 9.62 -6.74
N ASP A 661 -9.95 9.32 -7.82
CA ASP A 661 -10.40 9.64 -9.17
C ASP A 661 -11.63 8.80 -9.56
N GLU A 662 -11.73 7.54 -9.11
CA GLU A 662 -12.95 6.73 -9.22
C GLU A 662 -14.13 7.39 -8.50
N LEU A 663 -13.94 7.86 -7.26
CA LEU A 663 -14.97 8.58 -6.49
C LEU A 663 -15.41 9.89 -7.17
N CYS A 664 -14.50 10.60 -7.85
CA CYS A 664 -14.84 11.80 -8.62
C CYS A 664 -15.84 11.50 -9.76
N HIS A 665 -15.77 10.30 -10.35
CA HIS A 665 -16.64 9.89 -11.47
C HIS A 665 -17.90 9.14 -11.02
N ASP A 666 -18.00 8.74 -9.74
CA ASP A 666 -19.18 8.07 -9.20
C ASP A 666 -20.29 9.08 -8.85
N ALA A 667 -21.47 8.88 -9.42
CA ALA A 667 -22.64 9.74 -9.22
C ALA A 667 -23.18 9.78 -7.77
N ASN A 668 -22.70 8.91 -6.87
CA ASN A 668 -23.11 8.87 -5.47
C ASN A 668 -22.20 9.67 -4.55
N PHE A 669 -21.04 10.11 -5.03
CA PHE A 669 -20.04 10.80 -4.22
C PHE A 669 -19.73 12.18 -4.78
N SER A 670 -19.01 12.95 -3.98
CA SER A 670 -18.52 14.26 -4.33
C SER A 670 -17.15 14.43 -3.68
N VAL A 671 -16.23 15.01 -4.44
CA VAL A 671 -14.86 15.27 -4.02
C VAL A 671 -14.67 16.78 -4.03
N GLN A 672 -14.41 17.34 -2.85
CA GLN A 672 -14.05 18.74 -2.71
C GLN A 672 -12.54 18.82 -2.48
N THR A 673 -11.90 19.70 -3.24
CA THR A 673 -10.50 20.06 -3.00
C THR A 673 -10.43 21.49 -2.48
N ALA A 674 -9.41 21.76 -1.67
CA ALA A 674 -9.07 23.11 -1.24
C ALA A 674 -7.55 23.32 -1.35
N PRO A 675 -7.09 24.58 -1.46
CA PRO A 675 -5.67 24.89 -1.40
C PRO A 675 -5.04 24.26 -0.15
N GLY A 676 -3.96 23.52 -0.33
CA GLY A 676 -3.14 23.09 0.80
C GLY A 676 -2.22 24.19 1.28
N SER A 677 -1.59 23.95 2.42
CA SER A 677 -0.64 24.88 3.03
C SER A 677 0.76 24.30 3.20
N SER A 678 0.96 23.00 2.95
CA SER A 678 2.27 22.35 2.98
C SER A 678 2.91 22.31 1.59
N VAL A 679 4.24 22.26 1.54
CA VAL A 679 5.01 22.19 0.30
C VAL A 679 5.87 20.93 0.31
N VAL A 680 5.82 20.14 -0.76
CA VAL A 680 6.77 19.05 -1.00
C VAL A 680 8.04 19.65 -1.59
N VAL A 681 9.19 19.31 -1.01
CA VAL A 681 10.48 19.90 -1.33
C VAL A 681 11.58 18.84 -1.43
N LEU A 682 12.63 19.15 -2.17
CA LEU A 682 13.93 18.48 -2.08
C LEU A 682 14.81 19.28 -1.13
N ASP A 683 15.08 18.71 0.04
CA ASP A 683 16.10 19.21 0.95
C ASP A 683 17.47 18.65 0.52
N TYR A 684 18.44 19.53 0.30
CA TYR A 684 19.82 19.12 0.02
C TYR A 684 20.62 18.98 1.32
N ARG A 685 21.56 18.04 1.33
CA ARG A 685 22.51 17.87 2.44
C ARG A 685 23.45 19.06 2.57
N GLY A 686 23.87 19.64 1.44
CA GLY A 686 24.85 20.74 1.41
C GLY A 686 26.29 20.27 1.59
N GLU A 687 26.50 18.96 1.51
CA GLU A 687 27.79 18.27 1.53
C GLU A 687 27.85 17.32 0.33
N GLY A 688 29.01 16.71 0.09
CA GLY A 688 29.19 15.73 -0.99
C GLY A 688 28.78 16.30 -2.35
N ALA A 689 27.94 15.57 -3.07
CA ALA A 689 27.45 15.96 -4.40
C ALA A 689 26.71 17.31 -4.38
N THR A 690 26.04 17.63 -3.27
CA THR A 690 25.19 18.83 -3.14
C THR A 690 25.87 20.00 -2.45
N ALA A 691 27.18 19.91 -2.19
CA ALA A 691 27.96 21.03 -1.64
C ALA A 691 27.99 22.23 -2.60
N HIS A 692 28.11 21.99 -3.89
CA HIS A 692 28.19 23.02 -4.91
C HIS A 692 26.80 23.53 -5.31
N ARG A 693 26.64 24.86 -5.33
CA ARG A 693 25.42 25.54 -5.76
C ARG A 693 24.99 25.11 -7.16
N ASP A 694 25.93 25.00 -8.09
CA ASP A 694 25.64 24.71 -9.50
C ASP A 694 25.04 23.31 -9.68
N VAL A 695 25.43 22.33 -8.86
CA VAL A 695 24.81 21.00 -8.85
C VAL A 695 23.36 21.09 -8.37
N ARG A 696 23.09 21.84 -7.28
CA ARG A 696 21.73 22.05 -6.78
C ARG A 696 20.85 22.79 -7.80
N ALA A 697 21.40 23.81 -8.46
CA ALA A 697 20.73 24.54 -9.53
C ALA A 697 20.41 23.64 -10.73
N ALA A 698 21.34 22.76 -11.11
CA ALA A 698 21.10 21.83 -12.20
C ALA A 698 20.05 20.75 -11.84
N ILE A 699 20.04 20.28 -10.58
CA ILE A 699 18.96 19.43 -10.06
C ILE A 699 17.62 20.18 -10.13
N ASP A 700 17.54 21.42 -9.64
CA ASP A 700 16.31 22.23 -9.63
C ASP A 700 15.69 22.41 -11.03
N VAL A 701 16.55 22.66 -12.03
CA VAL A 701 16.16 22.80 -13.44
C VAL A 701 15.79 21.45 -14.07
N ALA A 702 16.44 20.35 -13.65
CA ALA A 702 16.16 19.01 -14.16
C ALA A 702 14.78 18.47 -13.75
N ILE A 703 14.15 19.05 -12.73
CA ILE A 703 12.85 18.60 -12.25
C ILE A 703 11.70 19.30 -13.01
N ASP A 704 11.01 18.50 -13.83
CA ASP A 704 9.71 18.84 -14.41
C ASP A 704 8.62 18.62 -13.36
N ARG A 705 8.18 19.73 -12.74
CA ARG A 705 7.22 19.75 -11.64
C ARG A 705 5.81 19.40 -12.11
N GLU A 706 5.44 19.85 -13.30
CA GLU A 706 4.17 19.56 -13.93
C GLU A 706 4.04 18.06 -14.21
N ALA A 707 5.05 17.46 -14.83
CA ALA A 707 5.09 16.02 -15.07
C ALA A 707 5.12 15.24 -13.75
N LEU A 708 5.88 15.71 -12.75
CA LEU A 708 5.92 15.10 -11.42
C LEU A 708 4.54 15.09 -10.75
N VAL A 709 3.82 16.22 -10.77
CA VAL A 709 2.46 16.34 -10.22
C VAL A 709 1.48 15.45 -10.99
N ALA A 710 1.56 15.41 -12.31
CA ALA A 710 0.70 14.56 -13.13
C ALA A 710 0.91 13.07 -12.80
N GLU A 711 2.18 12.63 -12.70
CA GLU A 711 2.54 11.24 -12.44
C GLU A 711 2.23 10.80 -11.00
N VAL A 712 2.53 11.64 -10.00
CA VAL A 712 2.46 11.25 -8.58
C VAL A 712 1.14 11.63 -7.92
N GLU A 713 0.57 12.78 -8.27
CA GLU A 713 -0.57 13.39 -7.57
C GLU A 713 -1.88 13.33 -8.35
N GLY A 714 -1.86 12.98 -9.64
CA GLY A 714 -3.07 12.91 -10.47
C GLY A 714 -3.84 14.23 -10.54
N GLY A 715 -3.13 15.37 -10.55
CA GLY A 715 -3.74 16.72 -10.58
C GLY A 715 -4.24 17.25 -9.24
N ARG A 716 -4.08 16.49 -8.15
CA ARG A 716 -4.44 16.90 -6.77
C ARG A 716 -3.34 17.65 -6.02
N ALA A 717 -2.45 18.28 -6.77
CA ALA A 717 -1.45 19.21 -6.26
C ALA A 717 -1.24 20.33 -7.28
N ASP A 718 -0.68 21.45 -6.82
CA ASP A 718 -0.31 22.57 -7.69
C ASP A 718 1.23 22.73 -7.70
N PRO A 719 1.90 22.70 -8.86
CA PRO A 719 3.35 22.88 -8.94
C PRO A 719 3.74 24.25 -8.37
N THR A 720 4.90 24.32 -7.71
CA THR A 720 5.37 25.56 -7.10
C THR A 720 6.89 25.65 -7.10
N ASP A 721 7.38 26.88 -7.24
CA ASP A 721 8.77 27.28 -6.99
C ASP A 721 8.92 28.01 -5.65
N LEU A 722 7.81 28.19 -4.90
CA LEU A 722 7.78 28.88 -3.62
C LEU A 722 8.06 27.90 -2.48
N LEU A 723 8.92 28.32 -1.54
CA LEU A 723 9.18 27.57 -0.31
C LEU A 723 7.93 27.42 0.57
N MET A 724 7.01 28.38 0.51
CA MET A 724 5.75 28.34 1.25
C MET A 724 4.57 28.32 0.30
N ALA A 725 3.46 27.72 0.77
CA ALA A 725 2.27 27.58 -0.03
C ALA A 725 1.63 28.94 -0.39
N PRO A 726 1.06 29.08 -1.60
CA PRO A 726 0.43 30.32 -2.07
C PRO A 726 -0.72 30.85 -1.20
N CYS A 727 -1.31 30.01 -0.32
CA CYS A 727 -2.32 30.44 0.63
C CYS A 727 -1.77 31.49 1.63
N LEU A 728 -0.45 31.52 1.88
CA LEU A 728 0.20 32.62 2.56
C LEU A 728 0.29 33.81 1.58
N SER A 729 -0.80 34.57 1.45
CA SER A 729 -0.95 35.62 0.43
C SER A 729 0.11 36.72 0.53
N TRP A 730 0.67 36.92 1.73
CA TRP A 730 1.73 37.89 2.04
C TRP A 730 3.14 37.33 1.82
N TRP A 731 3.28 36.03 1.56
CA TRP A 731 4.56 35.41 1.26
C TRP A 731 5.11 35.95 -0.07
N PRO A 732 6.43 36.22 -0.17
CA PRO A 732 7.02 36.83 -1.36
C PRO A 732 6.84 35.95 -2.60
N ARG A 733 6.40 36.56 -3.72
CA ARG A 733 6.27 35.88 -5.02
C ARG A 733 7.30 36.33 -6.06
N ASN A 734 8.06 37.39 -5.79
CA ASN A 734 8.94 38.03 -6.77
C ASN A 734 10.26 37.27 -6.96
N GLY A 735 10.64 37.04 -8.23
CA GLY A 735 12.02 36.81 -8.67
C GLY A 735 12.14 35.67 -9.68
N GLU A 736 12.59 36.01 -10.90
CA GLU A 736 12.79 35.11 -12.06
C GLU A 736 13.44 33.77 -11.68
N SER A 737 13.00 32.69 -12.32
CA SER A 737 13.62 31.36 -12.25
C SER A 737 15.13 31.44 -12.42
N VAL A 738 15.89 30.60 -11.72
CA VAL A 738 17.32 30.38 -12.01
C VAL A 738 17.44 30.11 -13.52
N ARG A 739 18.20 30.95 -14.23
CA ARG A 739 18.23 30.92 -15.69
C ARG A 739 18.81 29.58 -16.17
N PRO A 740 18.19 28.92 -17.18
CA PRO A 740 18.63 27.62 -17.71
C PRO A 740 20.10 27.55 -18.17
N ALA A 741 20.73 28.71 -18.43
CA ALA A 741 22.10 28.79 -18.94
C ALA A 741 23.17 28.25 -17.98
N GLU A 742 22.91 28.20 -16.66
CA GLU A 742 23.86 27.65 -15.67
C GLU A 742 23.86 26.12 -15.63
N ALA A 743 22.73 25.46 -15.98
CA ALA A 743 22.59 23.99 -15.97
C ALA A 743 23.46 23.30 -17.05
N ALA A 744 23.74 23.98 -18.16
CA ALA A 744 24.58 23.47 -19.24
C ALA A 744 26.07 23.30 -18.83
N ALA A 745 26.50 23.89 -17.71
CA ALA A 745 27.89 23.83 -17.26
C ALA A 745 28.27 22.51 -16.57
N VAL A 746 27.30 21.69 -16.13
CA VAL A 746 27.57 20.45 -15.39
C VAL A 746 27.72 19.23 -16.31
N ALA A 747 28.32 19.41 -17.48
CA ALA A 747 28.46 18.38 -18.52
C ALA A 747 29.34 17.16 -18.13
N ARG A 748 29.84 17.08 -16.88
CA ARG A 748 30.62 15.95 -16.35
C ARG A 748 30.41 15.77 -14.83
N PHE A 749 29.17 15.51 -14.42
CA PHE A 749 28.91 15.07 -13.04
C PHE A 749 28.99 13.54 -12.97
N ASP A 750 30.14 13.01 -12.57
CA ASP A 750 30.37 11.56 -12.49
C ASP A 750 29.99 10.97 -11.12
N GLN A 751 29.63 11.80 -10.14
CA GLN A 751 29.20 11.35 -8.81
C GLN A 751 27.73 10.91 -8.83
N THR A 752 27.42 9.84 -8.12
CA THR A 752 26.04 9.37 -7.95
C THR A 752 25.34 10.16 -6.86
N ILE A 753 24.21 10.79 -7.20
CA ILE A 753 23.33 11.51 -6.27
C ILE A 753 22.44 10.49 -5.55
N THR A 754 22.54 10.44 -4.23
CA THR A 754 21.64 9.63 -3.41
C THR A 754 20.35 10.41 -3.09
N VAL A 755 19.19 9.84 -3.44
CA VAL A 755 17.88 10.45 -3.19
C VAL A 755 17.12 9.59 -2.18
N ARG A 756 16.82 10.16 -1.01
CA ARG A 756 16.10 9.47 0.06
C ARG A 756 14.65 9.93 0.17
N PRO A 757 13.69 9.00 0.33
CA PRO A 757 12.34 9.36 0.67
C PRO A 757 12.22 9.87 2.12
N GLY A 758 11.34 10.82 2.33
CA GLY A 758 10.96 11.33 3.64
C GLY A 758 10.07 10.35 4.41
N ARG A 759 9.45 10.86 5.48
CA ARG A 759 8.65 10.02 6.38
C ARG A 759 7.32 9.57 5.81
N LEU A 760 6.72 10.35 4.90
CA LEU A 760 5.37 10.12 4.38
C LEU A 760 5.41 9.18 3.16
N ALA A 761 4.43 8.30 3.02
CA ALA A 761 4.37 7.35 1.91
C ALA A 761 4.42 8.04 0.52
N ARG A 762 3.73 9.18 0.35
CA ARG A 762 3.86 10.06 -0.84
C ARG A 762 5.31 10.40 -1.22
N THR A 763 6.19 10.61 -0.25
CA THR A 763 7.59 11.02 -0.53
C THR A 763 8.41 9.91 -1.16
N GLU A 764 7.98 8.65 -1.04
CA GLU A 764 8.61 7.52 -1.72
C GLU A 764 8.32 7.51 -3.22
N ARG A 765 7.06 7.75 -3.61
CA ARG A 765 6.69 7.92 -5.02
C ARG A 765 7.43 9.10 -5.65
N VAL A 766 7.50 10.23 -4.92
CA VAL A 766 8.24 11.42 -5.37
C VAL A 766 9.73 11.14 -5.52
N ALA A 767 10.37 10.48 -4.54
CA ALA A 767 11.81 10.18 -4.60
C ALA A 767 12.17 9.32 -5.82
N ARG A 768 11.33 8.33 -6.15
CA ARG A 768 11.51 7.50 -7.35
C ARG A 768 11.37 8.31 -8.63
N ALA A 769 10.33 9.15 -8.72
CA ALA A 769 10.13 10.02 -9.88
C ALA A 769 11.28 11.03 -10.06
N VAL A 770 11.80 11.59 -8.95
CA VAL A 770 12.97 12.48 -8.94
C VAL A 770 14.21 11.75 -9.46
N VAL A 771 14.50 10.52 -9.01
CA VAL A 771 15.62 9.71 -9.53
C VAL A 771 15.47 9.49 -11.04
N LEU A 772 14.27 9.19 -11.53
CA LEU A 772 14.01 9.01 -12.96
C LEU A 772 14.23 10.29 -13.76
N GLN A 773 13.77 11.44 -13.27
CA GLN A 773 13.98 12.72 -13.95
C GLN A 773 15.46 13.13 -13.95
N LEU A 774 16.18 12.90 -12.85
CA LEU A 774 17.63 13.12 -12.76
C LEU A 774 18.39 12.25 -13.77
N HIS A 775 18.06 10.97 -13.90
CA HIS A 775 18.64 10.09 -14.92
C HIS A 775 18.37 10.59 -16.34
N ARG A 776 17.14 11.04 -16.64
CA ARG A 776 16.80 11.61 -17.95
C ARG A 776 17.59 12.89 -18.25
N ALA A 777 17.90 13.67 -17.21
CA ALA A 777 18.74 14.86 -17.31
C ALA A 777 20.26 14.55 -17.32
N GLY A 778 20.66 13.27 -17.27
CA GLY A 778 22.05 12.84 -17.36
C GLY A 778 22.80 12.76 -16.04
N PHE A 779 22.13 12.94 -14.90
CA PHE A 779 22.72 12.74 -13.58
C PHE A 779 22.67 11.25 -13.18
N PRO A 780 23.79 10.65 -12.72
CA PRO A 780 23.73 9.38 -12.03
C PRO A 780 23.01 9.59 -10.69
N ALA A 781 21.88 8.94 -10.47
CA ALA A 781 21.11 9.04 -9.22
C ALA A 781 20.64 7.67 -8.75
N VAL A 782 20.53 7.45 -7.44
CA VAL A 782 20.01 6.20 -6.87
C VAL A 782 19.07 6.48 -5.72
N LEU A 783 18.09 5.60 -5.52
CA LEU A 783 17.21 5.66 -4.36
C LEU A 783 17.96 5.13 -3.13
N ALA A 784 18.09 5.96 -2.10
CA ALA A 784 18.63 5.60 -0.80
C ALA A 784 17.55 4.97 0.10
N PRO A 785 17.89 4.00 0.97
CA PRO A 785 16.99 3.53 2.02
C PRO A 785 16.51 4.68 2.90
N LYS A 786 15.29 4.54 3.44
CA LYS A 786 14.66 5.58 4.27
C LYS A 786 15.43 5.85 5.57
N GLU A 787 16.20 4.87 6.02
CA GLU A 787 17.05 4.92 7.20
C GLU A 787 18.39 5.63 6.94
N GLU A 788 18.76 5.87 5.67
CA GLU A 788 20.04 6.48 5.31
C GLU A 788 20.07 7.98 5.64
N VAL A 789 20.59 8.32 6.80
CA VAL A 789 20.55 9.71 7.31
C VAL A 789 21.37 10.68 6.45
N ASP A 790 22.27 10.14 5.63
CA ASP A 790 23.37 10.82 4.97
C ASP A 790 23.17 11.03 3.46
N ALA A 791 21.96 10.81 2.94
CA ALA A 791 21.66 11.01 1.53
C ALA A 791 21.84 12.48 1.07
N ASP A 792 22.30 12.67 -0.17
CA ASP A 792 22.55 13.97 -0.79
C ASP A 792 21.26 14.80 -0.91
N VAL A 793 20.16 14.14 -1.29
CA VAL A 793 18.84 14.73 -1.47
C VAL A 793 17.83 13.98 -0.63
N THR A 794 17.02 14.70 0.14
CA THR A 794 15.88 14.14 0.86
C THR A 794 14.58 14.77 0.37
N VAL A 795 13.63 13.94 -0.05
CA VAL A 795 12.26 14.41 -0.31
C VAL A 795 11.54 14.64 1.02
N ASN A 796 11.18 15.87 1.34
CA ASN A 796 10.48 16.23 2.57
C ASN A 796 9.21 17.03 2.27
N VAL A 797 8.40 17.23 3.32
CA VAL A 797 7.19 18.05 3.26
C VAL A 797 7.24 19.06 4.40
N THR A 798 6.83 20.30 4.17
CA THR A 798 6.64 21.28 5.26
C THR A 798 5.41 20.93 6.10
N LEU A 799 5.26 21.55 7.28
CA LEU A 799 4.16 21.20 8.19
C LEU A 799 2.82 21.84 7.79
N GLY A 800 2.84 22.86 6.93
CA GLY A 800 1.67 23.66 6.58
C GLY A 800 1.18 24.52 7.74
N LEU A 801 0.04 25.18 7.54
CA LEU A 801 -0.61 25.94 8.60
C LEU A 801 -1.12 25.00 9.70
N PRO A 802 -1.00 25.38 10.99
CA PRO A 802 -0.59 26.71 11.46
C PRO A 802 0.93 26.92 11.69
N TYR A 803 1.76 25.90 11.43
CA TYR A 803 3.18 25.89 11.79
C TYR A 803 4.09 26.67 10.82
N ASP A 804 3.75 26.64 9.54
CA ASP A 804 4.48 27.39 8.51
C ASP A 804 4.11 28.89 8.55
N PRO A 805 5.07 29.81 8.30
CA PRO A 805 6.41 29.54 7.79
C PRO A 805 7.50 29.35 8.86
N LEU A 806 7.25 29.69 10.13
CA LEU A 806 8.29 29.72 11.16
C LEU A 806 8.98 28.37 11.33
N ASP A 807 8.20 27.27 11.39
CA ASP A 807 8.77 25.94 11.61
C ASP A 807 9.61 25.48 10.41
N ALA A 808 9.11 25.61 9.18
CA ALA A 808 9.84 25.24 7.98
C ALA A 808 11.17 26.01 7.83
N ILE A 809 11.21 27.29 8.22
CA ILE A 809 12.44 28.10 8.21
C ILE A 809 13.39 27.65 9.31
N ARG A 810 12.91 27.56 10.55
CA ARG A 810 13.73 27.21 11.72
C ARG A 810 14.38 25.84 11.57
N THR A 811 13.63 24.85 11.11
CA THR A 811 14.08 23.46 10.99
C THR A 811 15.06 23.24 9.84
N ARG A 812 15.03 24.06 8.79
CA ARG A 812 15.95 23.94 7.64
C ARG A 812 17.15 24.86 7.72
N PHE A 813 16.98 26.06 8.26
CA PHE A 813 17.93 27.16 8.12
C PHE A 813 18.36 27.79 9.46
N GLY A 814 17.77 27.40 10.60
CA GLY A 814 18.11 27.95 11.91
C GLY A 814 19.33 27.31 12.59
N ASN A 815 19.93 28.00 13.56
CA ASN A 815 21.19 27.58 14.22
C ASN A 815 21.09 26.30 15.06
N GLU A 816 19.92 25.99 15.62
CA GLU A 816 19.78 24.86 16.56
C GLU A 816 19.63 23.50 15.85
N ARG A 817 19.01 23.49 14.65
CA ARG A 817 18.59 22.27 13.95
C ARG A 817 18.69 22.35 12.42
N GLY A 818 19.01 23.51 11.87
CA GLY A 818 19.03 23.75 10.43
C GLY A 818 20.31 23.25 9.77
N ARG A 819 20.15 22.55 8.65
CA ARG A 819 21.25 21.95 7.86
C ARG A 819 22.24 22.99 7.34
N TRP A 820 21.76 24.21 7.06
CA TRP A 820 22.54 25.23 6.38
C TRP A 820 23.17 26.27 7.30
N ALA A 821 22.70 26.39 8.53
CA ALA A 821 23.06 27.53 9.39
C ALA A 821 24.57 27.63 9.66
N ALA A 822 25.23 26.49 9.88
CA ALA A 822 26.66 26.43 10.12
C ALA A 822 27.49 26.84 8.88
N SER A 823 27.02 26.54 7.67
CA SER A 823 27.71 26.85 6.41
C SER A 823 27.26 28.15 5.75
N GLN A 824 26.19 28.79 6.26
CA GLN A 824 25.60 30.01 5.71
C GLN A 824 25.37 31.06 6.81
N PRO A 825 26.42 31.76 7.30
CA PRO A 825 26.31 32.70 8.42
C PRO A 825 25.35 33.88 8.17
N GLU A 826 25.24 34.35 6.93
CA GLU A 826 24.30 35.41 6.57
C GLU A 826 22.85 34.93 6.68
N LEU A 827 22.55 33.75 6.13
CA LEU A 827 21.23 33.13 6.27
C LEU A 827 20.88 32.89 7.73
N ALA A 828 21.82 32.35 8.52
CA ALA A 828 21.65 32.15 9.95
C ALA A 828 21.23 33.47 10.65
N ARG A 829 21.90 34.59 10.32
CA ARG A 829 21.54 35.91 10.83
C ARG A 829 20.14 36.34 10.40
N LEU A 830 19.77 36.16 9.13
CA LEU A 830 18.44 36.48 8.62
C LEU A 830 17.35 35.67 9.33
N VAL A 831 17.58 34.38 9.53
CA VAL A 831 16.67 33.49 10.25
C VAL A 831 16.54 33.90 11.71
N THR A 832 17.65 34.14 12.42
CA THR A 832 17.62 34.63 13.81
C THR A 832 16.84 35.94 13.91
N ASN A 833 17.03 36.88 12.99
CA ASN A 833 16.27 38.14 12.98
C ASN A 833 14.76 37.88 12.78
N ALA A 834 14.38 36.97 11.89
CA ALA A 834 12.98 36.61 11.68
C ALA A 834 12.36 35.93 12.92
N LEU A 835 13.08 35.02 13.59
CA LEU A 835 12.61 34.37 14.82
C LEU A 835 12.41 35.38 15.96
N ARG A 836 13.27 36.40 16.04
CA ARG A 836 13.25 37.42 17.11
C ARG A 836 12.34 38.61 16.86
N GLU A 837 11.79 38.76 15.65
CA GLU A 837 10.86 39.86 15.32
C GLU A 837 9.42 39.48 15.72
N PRO A 838 8.88 40.04 16.82
CA PRO A 838 7.56 39.67 17.32
C PRO A 838 6.41 40.16 16.43
N ARG A 839 6.59 41.27 15.70
CA ARG A 839 5.52 41.91 14.91
C ARG A 839 5.48 41.33 13.50
N GLU A 840 4.33 40.77 13.11
CA GLU A 840 4.16 40.07 11.83
C GLU A 840 4.50 40.99 10.64
N GLU A 841 4.09 42.25 10.68
CA GLU A 841 4.29 43.21 9.59
C GLU A 841 5.77 43.47 9.30
N ARG A 842 6.60 43.51 10.35
CA ARG A 842 8.06 43.65 10.23
C ARG A 842 8.70 42.33 9.82
N ARG A 843 8.20 41.21 10.35
CA ARG A 843 8.72 39.86 10.08
C ARG A 843 8.53 39.43 8.62
N ILE A 844 7.46 39.88 7.96
CA ILE A 844 7.25 39.68 6.51
C ILE A 844 8.46 40.19 5.69
N GLY A 845 9.08 41.31 6.10
CA GLY A 845 10.31 41.81 5.48
C GLY A 845 11.50 40.86 5.63
N ALA A 846 11.66 40.25 6.82
CA ALA A 846 12.70 39.26 7.07
C ALA A 846 12.46 37.97 6.24
N TYR A 847 11.21 37.53 6.10
CA TYR A 847 10.86 36.39 5.25
C TYR A 847 11.14 36.63 3.77
N ARG A 848 10.95 37.87 3.27
CA ARG A 848 11.37 38.26 1.91
C ARG A 848 12.87 38.07 1.69
N ALA A 849 13.69 38.51 2.64
CA ALA A 849 15.13 38.36 2.56
C ALA A 849 15.55 36.89 2.60
N ILE A 850 14.96 36.08 3.49
CA ILE A 850 15.25 34.64 3.60
C ILE A 850 14.90 33.92 2.30
N GLN A 851 13.70 34.14 1.73
CA GLN A 851 13.32 33.48 0.48
C GLN A 851 14.23 33.86 -0.68
N SER A 852 14.60 35.14 -0.78
CA SER A 852 15.52 35.62 -1.83
C SER A 852 16.87 34.91 -1.71
N TYR A 853 17.43 34.84 -0.50
CA TYR A 853 18.69 34.15 -0.23
C TYR A 853 18.62 32.65 -0.56
N VAL A 854 17.55 31.97 -0.10
CA VAL A 854 17.34 30.53 -0.30
C VAL A 854 17.24 30.19 -1.78
N ARG A 855 16.55 31.03 -2.57
CA ARG A 855 16.46 30.89 -4.03
C ARG A 855 17.80 31.15 -4.71
N GLU A 856 18.45 32.26 -4.38
CA GLU A 856 19.74 32.63 -4.96
C GLU A 856 20.79 31.54 -4.78
N HIS A 857 20.81 30.89 -3.61
CA HIS A 857 21.77 29.84 -3.26
C HIS A 857 21.25 28.42 -3.51
N VAL A 858 20.02 28.25 -4.00
CA VAL A 858 19.36 26.96 -4.27
C VAL A 858 19.50 25.99 -3.09
N LEU A 859 19.12 26.42 -1.89
CA LEU A 859 19.31 25.62 -0.66
C LEU A 859 18.24 24.54 -0.46
N VAL A 860 17.13 24.68 -1.18
CA VAL A 860 15.99 23.76 -1.20
C VAL A 860 15.29 23.94 -2.53
N THR A 861 14.74 22.85 -3.07
CA THR A 861 13.98 22.87 -4.32
C THR A 861 12.52 22.54 -4.05
N PRO A 862 11.62 23.54 -4.06
CA PRO A 862 10.19 23.30 -3.96
C PRO A 862 9.66 22.57 -5.19
N LEU A 863 8.72 21.66 -5.00
CA LEU A 863 8.15 20.83 -6.05
C LEU A 863 6.69 21.22 -6.32
N TYR A 864 5.84 21.05 -5.30
CA TYR A 864 4.40 21.29 -5.42
C TYR A 864 3.72 21.42 -4.06
N VAL A 865 2.50 21.97 -4.06
CA VAL A 865 1.60 22.10 -2.91
C VAL A 865 0.50 21.05 -3.03
N PRO A 866 0.44 20.03 -2.16
CA PRO A 866 -0.66 19.06 -2.15
C PRO A 866 -1.98 19.78 -1.83
N LYS A 867 -3.08 19.43 -2.50
CA LYS A 867 -4.42 19.93 -2.15
C LYS A 867 -4.96 19.18 -0.94
N ARG A 868 -5.77 19.87 -0.12
CA ARG A 868 -6.63 19.19 0.86
C ARG A 868 -7.81 18.55 0.14
N ILE A 869 -8.29 17.44 0.66
CA ILE A 869 -9.37 16.67 0.05
C ILE A 869 -10.42 16.33 1.11
N ALA A 870 -11.68 16.57 0.77
CA ALA A 870 -12.84 16.03 1.45
C ALA A 870 -13.63 15.15 0.48
N LEU A 871 -13.98 13.94 0.91
CA LEU A 871 -14.73 12.95 0.16
C LEU A 871 -16.06 12.73 0.86
N TYR A 872 -17.19 12.84 0.17
CA TYR A 872 -18.49 12.73 0.82
C TYR A 872 -19.57 12.17 -0.09
N ARG A 873 -20.62 11.63 0.53
CA ARG A 873 -21.82 11.20 -0.19
C ARG A 873 -22.53 12.42 -0.78
N ARG A 874 -23.04 12.28 -2.00
CA ARG A 874 -23.86 13.31 -2.65
C ARG A 874 -25.10 13.59 -1.77
N GLY A 875 -25.36 14.88 -1.53
CA GLY A 875 -26.39 15.34 -0.60
C GLY A 875 -25.84 15.81 0.76
N VAL A 876 -24.56 15.53 1.06
CA VAL A 876 -23.83 16.20 2.15
C VAL A 876 -23.33 17.55 1.62
N SER A 877 -23.55 18.62 2.39
CA SER A 877 -23.13 19.99 2.05
C SER A 877 -22.69 20.75 3.31
N GLY A 878 -22.08 21.93 3.14
CA GLY A 878 -21.62 22.75 4.27
C GLY A 878 -20.26 22.32 4.84
N ILE A 879 -19.38 21.78 4.00
CA ILE A 879 -18.03 21.36 4.38
C ILE A 879 -17.06 22.54 4.16
N GLY A 880 -16.66 23.19 5.26
CA GLY A 880 -15.67 24.26 5.25
C GLY A 880 -14.25 23.70 5.26
N LEU A 881 -13.64 23.59 4.08
CA LEU A 881 -12.27 23.12 3.90
C LEU A 881 -11.32 24.30 3.66
N GLY A 882 -10.68 24.79 4.72
CA GLY A 882 -9.67 25.86 4.67
C GLY A 882 -8.23 25.35 4.48
N PRO A 883 -7.20 26.20 4.47
CA PRO A 883 -5.82 25.77 4.28
C PRO A 883 -5.13 25.22 5.54
N ASP A 884 -5.65 25.49 6.75
CA ASP A 884 -5.17 24.85 7.98
C ASP A 884 -5.45 23.36 7.94
N LEU A 885 -4.40 22.54 7.95
CA LEU A 885 -4.50 21.09 7.66
C LEU A 885 -5.18 20.30 8.77
N TYR A 886 -5.33 20.90 9.94
CA TYR A 886 -5.93 20.29 11.12
C TYR A 886 -7.35 20.80 11.33
N HIS A 887 -7.66 22.03 10.96
CA HIS A 887 -9.01 22.58 11.10
C HIS A 887 -9.97 22.08 10.01
N VAL A 888 -11.20 21.76 10.42
CA VAL A 888 -12.33 21.44 9.53
C VAL A 888 -13.57 22.14 10.09
N ASP A 889 -14.13 23.08 9.35
CA ASP A 889 -15.37 23.74 9.75
C ASP A 889 -16.57 22.93 9.24
N LEU A 890 -17.27 22.30 10.18
CA LEU A 890 -18.47 21.52 9.92
C LEU A 890 -19.72 22.20 10.48
N SER A 891 -19.62 23.46 10.95
CA SER A 891 -20.70 24.15 11.68
C SER A 891 -21.97 24.34 10.83
N THR A 892 -21.82 24.28 9.51
CA THR A 892 -22.91 24.38 8.54
C THR A 892 -23.25 23.05 7.86
N LEU A 893 -22.67 21.94 8.34
CA LEU A 893 -22.81 20.60 7.75
C LEU A 893 -24.26 20.12 7.75
N ARG A 894 -24.81 19.80 6.58
CA ARG A 894 -26.20 19.36 6.39
C ARG A 894 -26.28 18.17 5.44
N VAL A 895 -27.36 17.40 5.58
CA VAL A 895 -27.74 16.32 4.65
C VAL A 895 -29.10 16.67 4.06
N GLU A 896 -29.23 16.63 2.74
CA GLU A 896 -30.52 16.83 2.10
C GLU A 896 -31.51 15.69 2.41
N PRO A 897 -32.80 15.99 2.69
CA PRO A 897 -33.78 14.99 3.15
C PRO A 897 -34.09 13.86 2.17
N GLU A 898 -33.88 14.04 0.86
CA GLU A 898 -34.36 13.10 -0.16
C GLU A 898 -33.55 11.78 -0.27
N ARG A 899 -32.48 11.61 0.52
CA ARG A 899 -31.62 10.40 0.46
C ARG A 899 -31.10 9.93 1.82
N ARG A 900 -31.94 9.96 2.86
CA ARG A 900 -31.64 9.27 4.12
C ARG A 900 -31.87 7.77 4.03
#